data_AF-R5VWA8-F1
#
_entry.id   AF-R5VWA8-F1
#
_cell.length_a   1.000
_cell.length_b   1.000
_cell.length_c   1.000
_cell.angle_alpha   90.00
_cell.angle_beta   90.00
_cell.angle_gamma   90.00
#
_symmetry.space_group_name_H-M   'P 1'
#
loop_
_entity.id
_entity.type
_entity.pdbx_description
1 polymer ?
#
loop_
_entity_poly.entity_id
_entity_poly.type
_entity_poly.pdbx_seq_one_letter_code
_entity_poly.pdbx_strand_id
1 'polypeptide(L)'
;MRHLYWGIVTLFLVILKAYSQNPIINHSFTADPTARVFDGKIYLYPSHDIKCPVERLKDWFCMEDYHVYSSQNLVDWTDHGVILSQNSVPWVDSESYSMWAPDCVYKNGKYYFYFPAKPKNMKGFSVGVAVSDTPYGPFMPDWKPIEGIQGIDPCVLIDKQGSAYIYWAGNGLRMARLKDNMKELASAPVLIEGLPEGFKEGPFVFERNGKYYLTFPWVKDKTETLAYAMGNSPSGPFEFKGIIMDESPTGCWTNHHSIVEYDGQWYLFYHHNDFSPEADKRRSVRIDSLTFNSDGTIVKVKPTLRGVGITDARMKIQIDRYSAISKKGASVSFVNDENKFEGWKCRLEKIKSWVQYNRVDFGSQPVQEVKMRVNSDKGGVVKIVADDEDIATVKIPAGKDWCVVKACVEKAPVGVSNIRVSLQKGASVEIDWIGFDAVPWSAGAFETHKYRNFFAEMGYSQVEIDAKLEEVFNDVFYGANKVYFEVGDSMAYISDLKNHDVRTEGMSYGMMIAVQFDRKDIFDRLWRWCKKYMQHQKGMFEGYFAWSCQTDGTRNSEGPASDGELYYVTSLIFASNRWGNESGINYLAEAQNILDCSMKKVGKDAVTPFINIEHQLIAFTPTHFGAKFTDPSYHLPAFYEVWARWAYDGRSRFWRECAERSREYLHKSIHPVTGLNPDYNNYDGSLLHSDGIIGDAFRFDSWRVPMNIALDYSWACADREWQQEYGNKIQNFLYGQGLYDFKDQYNVDGSPVKEVLQAGEYKQLRHSLGLVATAAAVSLVCTDVKCEEFVKQLWEAKHVPYEDGYLDKYYDGLLRLFAFMHLSGRYQIIFPQ
;
A
#
# COMPACT_ATOMS: atom_id res chain seq x y z
N MET A 1 -32.81 39.87 11.09
CA MET A 1 -32.97 38.55 10.44
C MET A 1 -31.55 38.01 10.28
N ARG A 2 -31.06 36.99 11.01
CA ARG A 2 -31.45 35.54 11.09
C ARG A 2 -31.30 34.86 9.71
N HIS A 3 -30.53 33.78 9.45
CA HIS A 3 -29.53 32.90 10.15
C HIS A 3 -28.58 32.27 9.06
N LEU A 4 -27.29 31.92 9.27
CA LEU A 4 -26.70 30.57 9.59
C LEU A 4 -27.21 29.39 8.70
N TYR A 5 -26.44 28.45 8.10
CA TYR A 5 -25.10 27.79 8.31
C TYR A 5 -24.47 27.30 6.93
N TRP A 6 -23.14 27.28 6.67
CA TRP A 6 -22.05 26.24 6.80
C TRP A 6 -21.95 25.05 5.78
N GLY A 7 -20.70 24.57 5.51
CA GLY A 7 -20.30 23.37 4.73
C GLY A 7 -19.66 23.69 3.35
N ILE A 8 -18.39 23.45 2.98
CA ILE A 8 -17.36 22.40 3.23
C ILE A 8 -17.71 21.01 2.66
N VAL A 9 -16.96 20.56 1.63
CA VAL A 9 -16.43 19.19 1.47
C VAL A 9 -15.07 19.25 0.74
N THR A 10 -14.15 18.37 1.14
CA THR A 10 -12.73 18.29 0.72
C THR A 10 -12.51 17.02 -0.11
N LEU A 11 -11.56 17.04 -1.06
CA LEU A 11 -11.07 15.82 -1.74
C LEU A 11 -9.81 15.31 -1.01
N PHE A 12 -9.73 14.01 -0.70
CA PHE A 12 -8.57 13.38 -0.05
C PHE A 12 -7.88 12.38 -1.00
N LEU A 13 -6.60 12.10 -0.74
CA LEU A 13 -5.70 11.40 -1.65
C LEU A 13 -4.95 10.28 -0.89
N VAL A 14 -5.09 9.03 -1.36
CA VAL A 14 -4.79 7.77 -0.65
C VAL A 14 -3.30 7.58 -0.26
N ILE A 15 -3.06 6.70 0.72
CA ILE A 15 -1.79 6.47 1.45
C ILE A 15 -1.48 4.97 1.60
N LEU A 16 -0.20 4.59 1.47
CA LEU A 16 0.35 3.27 1.83
C LEU A 16 0.65 3.22 3.33
N LYS A 17 0.38 2.09 4.00
CA LYS A 17 0.36 2.01 5.47
C LYS A 17 1.50 1.14 6.05
N ALA A 18 2.50 1.76 6.68
CA ALA A 18 3.25 1.17 7.79
C ALA A 18 2.67 1.62 9.15
N TYR A 19 2.50 0.67 10.08
CA TYR A 19 1.84 0.84 11.39
C TYR A 19 2.71 1.65 12.38
N SER A 20 2.24 2.80 12.86
CA SER A 20 2.92 3.64 13.84
C SER A 20 2.39 3.45 15.24
N GLN A 21 3.36 3.06 16.05
CA GLN A 21 3.54 3.20 17.47
C GLN A 21 5.06 3.39 17.63
N ASN A 22 5.60 3.94 18.71
CA ASN A 22 7.04 4.25 18.76
C ASN A 22 7.93 2.97 18.81
N PRO A 23 8.89 2.78 17.87
CA PRO A 23 9.30 3.69 16.79
C PRO A 23 8.43 3.63 15.52
N ILE A 24 8.16 4.79 14.93
CA ILE A 24 7.13 4.98 13.88
C ILE A 24 7.47 4.39 12.51
N ILE A 25 8.74 4.07 12.25
CA ILE A 25 9.21 3.34 11.06
C ILE A 25 9.78 2.00 11.52
N ASN A 26 9.28 0.90 10.98
CA ASN A 26 9.47 -0.46 11.51
C ASN A 26 10.20 -1.44 10.56
N HIS A 27 10.79 -0.94 9.48
CA HIS A 27 11.47 -1.75 8.46
C HIS A 27 12.85 -1.18 8.05
N SER A 28 13.24 -0.02 8.59
CA SER A 28 14.56 0.61 8.39
C SER A 28 14.99 1.36 9.65
N PHE A 29 16.30 1.54 9.82
CA PHE A 29 16.86 2.38 10.88
C PHE A 29 16.84 3.85 10.44
N THR A 30 15.92 4.61 11.03
CA THR A 30 15.69 6.02 10.72
C THR A 30 16.21 6.89 11.86
N ALA A 31 16.99 7.90 11.50
CA ALA A 31 17.64 8.80 12.42
C ALA A 31 17.37 10.26 12.10
N ASP A 32 17.85 11.14 12.98
CA ASP A 32 17.95 12.59 12.73
C ASP A 32 16.70 13.21 12.05
N PRO A 33 15.51 13.02 12.65
CA PRO A 33 14.23 13.26 11.97
C PRO A 33 13.92 14.75 11.81
N THR A 34 13.73 15.18 10.57
CA THR A 34 13.10 16.47 10.26
C THR A 34 11.66 16.28 9.77
N ALA A 35 10.68 16.70 10.59
CA ALA A 35 9.27 16.69 10.24
C ALA A 35 8.80 18.07 9.76
N ARG A 36 8.05 18.09 8.66
CA ARG A 36 7.48 19.27 8.02
C ARG A 36 6.03 19.00 7.60
N VAL A 37 5.21 20.04 7.49
CA VAL A 37 3.83 19.92 6.99
C VAL A 37 3.74 20.56 5.62
N PHE A 38 3.41 19.77 4.61
CA PHE A 38 3.24 20.18 3.22
C PHE A 38 1.95 19.56 2.69
N ASP A 39 1.19 20.29 1.86
CA ASP A 39 -0.01 19.81 1.18
C ASP A 39 -1.03 19.07 2.08
N GLY A 40 -1.14 19.51 3.34
CA GLY A 40 -2.05 18.92 4.34
C GLY A 40 -1.61 17.56 4.91
N LYS A 41 -0.36 17.13 4.67
CA LYS A 41 0.25 15.92 5.24
C LYS A 41 1.51 16.27 6.04
N ILE A 42 1.90 15.42 6.98
CA ILE A 42 3.27 15.45 7.53
C ILE A 42 4.18 14.70 6.57
N TYR A 43 5.34 15.29 6.29
CA TYR A 43 6.50 14.64 5.68
C TYR A 43 7.63 14.56 6.71
N LEU A 44 8.27 13.40 6.78
CA LEU A 44 9.39 13.09 7.66
C LEU A 44 10.60 12.78 6.80
N TYR A 45 11.66 13.56 6.99
CA TYR A 45 12.95 13.43 6.32
C TYR A 45 13.98 12.98 7.36
N PRO A 46 14.16 11.66 7.57
CA PRO A 46 15.21 11.13 8.42
C PRO A 46 16.50 10.89 7.62
N SER A 47 17.62 10.85 8.32
CA SER A 47 18.80 10.10 7.85
C SER A 47 18.55 8.58 7.92
N HIS A 48 19.18 7.83 7.01
CA HIS A 48 19.09 6.36 6.97
C HIS A 48 20.36 5.72 7.56
N ASP A 49 20.30 5.28 8.82
CA ASP A 49 21.41 4.56 9.46
C ASP A 49 21.54 3.15 8.84
N ILE A 50 22.73 2.76 8.40
CA ILE A 50 23.00 1.41 7.86
C ILE A 50 24.10 0.69 8.63
N LYS A 51 24.21 -0.64 8.44
CA LYS A 51 25.43 -1.36 8.81
C LYS A 51 26.52 -0.99 7.80
N CYS A 52 27.57 -0.30 8.26
CA CYS A 52 28.60 0.20 7.34
C CYS A 52 29.29 -0.94 6.56
N PRO A 53 29.40 -0.83 5.22
CA PRO A 53 30.20 -1.75 4.42
C PRO A 53 31.71 -1.47 4.53
N VAL A 54 32.10 -0.32 5.08
CA VAL A 54 33.50 0.12 5.23
C VAL A 54 34.00 -0.20 6.64
N GLU A 55 34.93 -1.15 6.75
CA GLU A 55 35.47 -1.67 8.02
C GLU A 55 35.93 -0.59 9.01
N ARG A 56 36.57 0.49 8.53
CA ARG A 56 37.03 1.62 9.37
C ARG A 56 35.91 2.49 9.96
N LEU A 57 34.65 2.26 9.58
CA LEU A 57 33.46 3.00 10.03
C LEU A 57 32.39 2.07 10.65
N LYS A 58 32.65 0.77 10.80
CA LYS A 58 31.65 -0.22 11.26
C LYS A 58 31.02 0.07 12.63
N ASP A 59 31.75 0.76 13.49
CA ASP A 59 31.35 1.15 14.85
C ASP A 59 30.94 2.64 14.95
N TRP A 60 30.71 3.30 13.79
CA TRP A 60 30.36 4.72 13.67
C TRP A 60 28.98 4.91 13.00
N PHE A 61 28.47 6.15 13.04
CA PHE A 61 27.29 6.55 12.27
C PHE A 61 27.57 6.44 10.77
N CYS A 62 26.72 5.71 10.06
CA CYS A 62 26.93 5.37 8.66
C CYS A 62 25.62 5.52 7.90
N MET A 63 25.58 6.43 6.94
CA MET A 63 24.38 6.75 6.17
C MET A 63 24.78 7.02 4.71
N GLU A 64 24.25 6.21 3.80
CA GLU A 64 24.51 6.33 2.36
C GLU A 64 23.55 7.31 1.66
N ASP A 65 22.33 7.44 2.19
CA ASP A 65 21.22 8.09 1.53
C ASP A 65 20.15 8.61 2.51
N TYR A 66 19.09 9.18 1.93
CA TYR A 66 17.89 9.62 2.63
C TYR A 66 16.66 9.00 1.97
N HIS A 67 15.75 8.53 2.80
CA HIS A 67 14.35 8.27 2.43
C HIS A 67 13.48 9.48 2.83
N VAL A 68 12.22 9.49 2.39
CA VAL A 68 11.19 10.38 2.95
C VAL A 68 9.91 9.60 3.21
N TYR A 69 9.30 9.87 4.35
CA TYR A 69 8.05 9.25 4.76
C TYR A 69 6.93 10.29 4.82
N SER A 70 5.67 9.89 4.64
CA SER A 70 4.53 10.80 4.82
C SER A 70 3.36 10.18 5.57
N SER A 71 2.66 10.96 6.39
CA SER A 71 1.47 10.52 7.13
C SER A 71 0.39 11.61 7.18
N GLN A 72 -0.88 11.20 7.27
CA GLN A 72 -2.03 12.07 7.54
C GLN A 72 -2.65 11.88 8.93
N ASN A 73 -2.48 10.71 9.56
CA ASN A 73 -3.12 10.36 10.83
C ASN A 73 -2.11 10.02 11.95
N LEU A 74 -0.81 10.14 11.68
CA LEU A 74 0.30 9.82 12.58
C LEU A 74 0.37 8.34 12.99
N VAL A 75 -0.44 7.47 12.40
CA VAL A 75 -0.39 5.99 12.54
C VAL A 75 0.06 5.34 11.24
N ASP A 76 -0.27 5.89 10.09
CA ASP A 76 0.08 5.27 8.82
C ASP A 76 1.15 6.09 8.10
N TRP A 77 2.32 5.50 7.87
CA TRP A 77 3.44 6.12 7.17
C TRP A 77 3.71 5.43 5.83
N THR A 78 3.64 6.19 4.73
CA THR A 78 4.14 5.78 3.41
C THR A 78 5.63 6.06 3.33
N ASP A 79 6.46 5.10 2.90
CA ASP A 79 7.82 5.36 2.40
C ASP A 79 7.74 5.74 0.91
N HIS A 80 8.41 6.82 0.49
CA HIS A 80 8.51 7.23 -0.92
C HIS A 80 9.82 6.76 -1.59
N GLY A 81 10.64 6.01 -0.86
CA GLY A 81 11.93 5.49 -1.28
C GLY A 81 13.08 6.50 -1.15
N VAL A 82 14.25 6.11 -1.67
CA VAL A 82 15.46 6.94 -1.67
C VAL A 82 15.24 8.22 -2.48
N ILE A 83 15.34 9.37 -1.82
CA ILE A 83 15.22 10.69 -2.45
C ILE A 83 16.56 11.30 -2.89
N LEU A 84 17.65 10.93 -2.22
CA LEU A 84 19.00 11.40 -2.50
C LEU A 84 20.04 10.46 -1.87
N SER A 85 21.14 10.15 -2.58
CA SER A 85 22.24 9.30 -2.12
C SER A 85 23.58 10.01 -2.30
N GLN A 86 24.59 9.69 -1.48
CA GLN A 86 25.96 10.22 -1.64
C GLN A 86 26.52 9.99 -3.05
N ASN A 87 26.09 8.91 -3.72
CA ASN A 87 26.52 8.55 -5.07
C ASN A 87 25.93 9.46 -6.16
N SER A 88 24.80 10.15 -5.89
CA SER A 88 24.17 11.06 -6.84
C SER A 88 24.65 12.52 -6.72
N VAL A 89 25.44 12.85 -5.68
CA VAL A 89 25.91 14.23 -5.42
C VAL A 89 27.35 14.42 -5.94
N PRO A 90 27.58 15.27 -6.98
CA PRO A 90 28.87 15.29 -7.70
C PRO A 90 30.12 15.59 -6.85
N TRP A 91 29.97 16.38 -5.79
CA TRP A 91 31.06 16.86 -4.93
C TRP A 91 31.29 16.03 -3.66
N VAL A 92 30.38 15.10 -3.32
CA VAL A 92 30.44 14.29 -2.08
C VAL A 92 31.40 13.12 -2.23
N ASP A 93 32.15 12.86 -1.17
CA ASP A 93 32.96 11.65 -1.04
C ASP A 93 32.04 10.42 -0.87
N SER A 94 31.92 9.59 -1.91
CA SER A 94 31.09 8.38 -1.92
C SER A 94 31.57 7.30 -0.95
N GLU A 95 32.78 7.42 -0.39
CA GLU A 95 33.31 6.54 0.66
C GLU A 95 33.13 7.14 2.07
N SER A 96 32.37 8.23 2.20
CA SER A 96 32.17 8.93 3.47
C SER A 96 31.07 8.33 4.33
N TYR A 97 29.98 7.86 3.73
CA TYR A 97 28.75 7.41 4.41
C TYR A 97 28.27 8.42 5.46
N SER A 98 28.24 9.69 5.05
CA SER A 98 28.04 10.83 5.94
C SER A 98 26.83 11.70 5.60
N MET A 99 25.76 11.06 5.08
CA MET A 99 24.47 11.70 4.78
C MET A 99 23.66 11.92 6.08
N TRP A 100 24.19 12.79 6.94
CA TRP A 100 23.68 13.09 8.30
C TRP A 100 22.51 14.10 8.29
N ALA A 101 22.01 14.51 9.46
CA ALA A 101 20.73 15.22 9.65
C ALA A 101 20.33 16.21 8.52
N PRO A 102 19.23 15.96 7.78
CA PRO A 102 18.77 16.83 6.70
C PRO A 102 17.64 17.78 7.14
N ASP A 103 17.29 18.72 6.26
CA ASP A 103 16.06 19.52 6.38
C ASP A 103 15.43 19.79 5.01
N CYS A 104 14.12 20.00 4.95
CA CYS A 104 13.38 20.35 3.75
C CYS A 104 12.49 21.57 3.99
N VAL A 105 12.47 22.53 3.07
CA VAL A 105 11.52 23.66 3.09
C VAL A 105 10.92 23.94 1.72
N TYR A 106 9.68 24.41 1.71
CA TYR A 106 8.99 24.87 0.52
C TYR A 106 9.13 26.39 0.35
N LYS A 107 9.54 26.86 -0.83
CA LYS A 107 9.50 28.28 -1.20
C LYS A 107 9.29 28.42 -2.72
N ASN A 108 8.54 29.44 -3.14
CA ASN A 108 8.40 29.83 -4.56
C ASN A 108 8.04 28.67 -5.53
N GLY A 109 7.17 27.74 -5.12
CA GLY A 109 6.76 26.62 -5.97
C GLY A 109 7.73 25.43 -6.02
N LYS A 110 8.78 25.41 -5.19
CA LYS A 110 9.78 24.34 -5.14
C LYS A 110 10.05 23.88 -3.71
N TYR A 111 10.47 22.63 -3.60
CA TYR A 111 10.97 22.01 -2.38
C TYR A 111 12.50 22.01 -2.40
N TYR A 112 13.11 22.48 -1.32
CA TYR A 112 14.56 22.59 -1.14
C TYR A 112 15.01 21.70 0.00
N PHE A 113 15.72 20.63 -0.33
CA PHE A 113 16.27 19.65 0.60
C PHE A 113 17.74 19.96 0.88
N TYR A 114 18.06 20.31 2.12
CA TYR A 114 19.40 20.63 2.60
C TYR A 114 19.99 19.43 3.31
N PHE A 115 21.26 19.14 3.03
CA PHE A 115 21.92 17.97 3.55
C PHE A 115 23.41 18.25 3.83
N PRO A 116 23.96 17.82 4.97
CA PRO A 116 25.38 17.83 5.23
C PRO A 116 26.05 16.63 4.55
N ALA A 117 27.28 16.82 4.06
CA ALA A 117 28.11 15.70 3.59
C ALA A 117 29.60 16.10 3.54
N LYS A 118 30.48 15.10 3.57
CA LYS A 118 31.93 15.28 3.39
C LYS A 118 32.28 15.49 1.89
N PRO A 119 32.96 16.59 1.51
CA PRO A 119 33.42 16.77 0.12
C PRO A 119 34.66 15.93 -0.23
N LYS A 120 34.78 15.49 -1.49
CA LYS A 120 35.90 14.64 -2.01
C LYS A 120 37.31 15.13 -1.64
N ASN A 121 37.55 16.44 -1.72
CA ASN A 121 38.88 17.05 -1.61
C ASN A 121 39.00 18.10 -0.50
N MET A 122 38.13 18.05 0.53
CA MET A 122 38.13 19.02 1.63
C MET A 122 38.10 18.32 3.00
N LYS A 123 38.67 18.96 4.03
CA LYS A 123 38.51 18.53 5.42
C LYS A 123 37.23 19.11 6.01
N GLY A 124 36.54 18.31 6.83
CA GLY A 124 35.28 18.70 7.45
C GLY A 124 34.07 18.49 6.52
N PHE A 125 32.99 19.18 6.84
CA PHE A 125 31.67 19.02 6.22
C PHE A 125 31.21 20.31 5.54
N SER A 126 30.38 20.15 4.51
CA SER A 126 29.69 21.23 3.83
C SER A 126 28.23 20.88 3.63
N VAL A 127 27.37 21.90 3.54
CA VAL A 127 25.93 21.72 3.30
C VAL A 127 25.63 21.86 1.82
N GLY A 128 24.99 20.84 1.26
CA GLY A 128 24.37 20.85 -0.06
C GLY A 128 22.93 21.32 -0.03
N VAL A 129 22.39 21.52 -1.23
CA VAL A 129 20.96 21.70 -1.47
C VAL A 129 20.56 20.94 -2.73
N ALA A 130 19.42 20.26 -2.66
CA ALA A 130 18.78 19.58 -3.77
C ALA A 130 17.35 20.13 -3.95
N VAL A 131 16.86 20.15 -5.19
CA VAL A 131 15.57 20.80 -5.51
C VAL A 131 14.60 19.80 -6.13
N SER A 132 13.33 19.86 -5.73
CA SER A 132 12.24 19.11 -6.34
C SER A 132 10.99 19.96 -6.59
N ASP A 133 10.11 19.45 -7.45
CA ASP A 133 8.75 19.94 -7.70
C ASP A 133 7.72 19.35 -6.71
N THR A 134 8.04 18.26 -6.04
CA THR A 134 7.18 17.55 -5.07
C THR A 134 7.90 17.45 -3.71
N PRO A 135 7.17 17.27 -2.60
CA PRO A 135 7.82 17.12 -1.29
C PRO A 135 8.61 15.81 -1.17
N TYR A 136 8.35 14.83 -2.04
CA TYR A 136 8.96 13.49 -2.00
C TYR A 136 9.94 13.18 -3.13
N GLY A 137 10.24 14.15 -4.01
CA GLY A 137 11.25 13.96 -5.06
C GLY A 137 10.71 13.47 -6.42
N PRO A 138 11.62 13.23 -7.39
CA PRO A 138 13.07 13.17 -7.21
C PRO A 138 13.70 14.53 -6.89
N PHE A 139 14.72 14.53 -6.02
CA PHE A 139 15.48 15.72 -5.68
C PHE A 139 16.77 15.80 -6.51
N MET A 140 16.97 16.90 -7.22
CA MET A 140 18.16 17.14 -8.03
C MET A 140 19.20 17.95 -7.22
N PRO A 141 20.35 17.37 -6.82
CA PRO A 141 21.37 18.08 -6.07
C PRO A 141 22.12 19.10 -6.92
N ASP A 142 22.50 20.23 -6.32
CA ASP A 142 23.44 21.14 -6.95
C ASP A 142 24.86 20.55 -7.04
N TRP A 143 25.55 20.90 -8.12
CA TRP A 143 26.89 20.42 -8.46
C TRP A 143 28.00 20.92 -7.52
N LYS A 144 27.70 21.84 -6.61
CA LYS A 144 28.57 22.34 -5.54
C LYS A 144 27.78 22.53 -4.22
N PRO A 145 28.43 22.48 -3.05
CA PRO A 145 27.79 22.86 -1.78
C PRO A 145 27.57 24.38 -1.70
N ILE A 146 26.80 24.82 -0.71
CA ILE A 146 26.55 26.24 -0.43
C ILE A 146 27.83 26.90 0.07
N GLU A 147 28.28 27.91 -0.66
CA GLU A 147 29.51 28.63 -0.38
C GLU A 147 29.42 29.43 0.92
N GLY A 148 30.44 29.31 1.79
CA GLY A 148 30.48 29.95 3.10
C GLY A 148 29.93 29.11 4.26
N ILE A 149 29.39 27.91 4.01
CA ILE A 149 28.96 26.97 5.07
C ILE A 149 30.02 25.88 5.28
N GLN A 150 30.50 25.76 6.53
CA GLN A 150 31.31 24.64 7.01
C GLN A 150 30.67 24.11 8.29
N GLY A 151 30.26 22.85 8.29
CA GLY A 151 29.51 22.23 9.38
C GLY A 151 28.47 21.21 8.93
N ILE A 152 27.65 20.77 9.88
CA ILE A 152 26.60 19.76 9.75
C ILE A 152 25.24 20.31 10.22
N ASP A 153 24.19 19.49 10.10
CA ASP A 153 22.84 19.72 10.61
C ASP A 153 22.23 21.06 10.18
N PRO A 154 22.01 21.27 8.87
CA PRO A 154 21.31 22.44 8.37
C PRO A 154 19.85 22.45 8.84
N CYS A 155 19.39 23.58 9.37
CA CYS A 155 17.96 23.87 9.50
C CYS A 155 17.64 25.21 8.84
N VAL A 156 16.54 25.26 8.09
CA VAL A 156 16.06 26.45 7.41
C VAL A 156 14.75 26.93 8.01
N LEU A 157 14.76 28.19 8.41
CA LEU A 157 13.60 28.96 8.85
C LEU A 157 13.18 29.90 7.72
N ILE A 158 11.92 29.85 7.32
CA ILE A 158 11.29 30.90 6.52
C ILE A 158 10.43 31.71 7.49
N ASP A 159 10.71 33.01 7.63
CA ASP A 159 9.95 33.88 8.53
C ASP A 159 8.62 34.34 7.92
N LYS A 160 7.80 35.03 8.74
CA LYS A 160 6.51 35.61 8.34
C LYS A 160 6.61 36.67 7.24
N GLN A 161 7.81 37.15 6.93
CA GLN A 161 8.10 38.12 5.87
C GLN A 161 8.64 37.42 4.59
N GLY A 162 8.76 36.09 4.59
CA GLY A 162 9.30 35.30 3.47
C GLY A 162 10.83 35.29 3.39
N SER A 163 11.53 35.90 4.35
CA SER A 163 12.99 35.83 4.43
C SER A 163 13.42 34.46 4.94
N ALA A 164 14.43 33.89 4.29
CA ALA A 164 14.96 32.58 4.63
C ALA A 164 16.29 32.70 5.38
N TYR A 165 16.44 31.90 6.43
CA TYR A 165 17.64 31.83 7.27
C TYR A 165 18.05 30.37 7.42
N ILE A 166 19.33 30.08 7.22
CA ILE A 166 19.91 28.76 7.45
C ILE A 166 20.76 28.79 8.73
N TYR A 167 20.56 27.79 9.59
CA TYR A 167 21.31 27.51 10.81
C TYR A 167 22.09 26.21 10.61
N TRP A 168 23.25 26.07 11.26
CA TRP A 168 24.05 24.84 11.22
C TRP A 168 25.02 24.75 12.40
N ALA A 169 25.54 23.55 12.65
CA ALA A 169 26.57 23.30 13.65
C ALA A 169 27.97 23.27 13.01
N GLY A 170 28.85 24.20 13.39
CA GLY A 170 30.22 24.26 12.88
C GLY A 170 31.05 25.36 13.55
N ASN A 171 31.97 24.97 14.45
CA ASN A 171 32.66 25.90 15.37
C ASN A 171 31.65 26.78 16.14
N GLY A 172 30.71 26.11 16.83
CA GLY A 172 29.51 26.69 17.44
C GLY A 172 28.28 26.62 16.54
N LEU A 173 27.10 26.93 17.06
CA LEU A 173 25.89 27.09 16.25
C LEU A 173 25.95 28.43 15.50
N ARG A 174 25.71 28.39 14.19
CA ARG A 174 25.80 29.57 13.30
C ARG A 174 24.50 29.78 12.56
N MET A 175 24.32 31.01 12.05
CA MET A 175 23.24 31.34 11.12
C MET A 175 23.72 32.25 9.99
N ALA A 176 23.04 32.20 8.85
CA ALA A 176 23.14 33.18 7.76
C ALA A 176 21.77 33.36 7.09
N ARG A 177 21.50 34.54 6.54
CA ARG A 177 20.33 34.74 5.66
C ARG A 177 20.63 34.10 4.30
N LEU A 178 19.65 33.45 3.67
CA LEU A 178 19.72 32.93 2.30
C LEU A 178 19.25 33.98 1.28
N LYS A 179 19.74 33.88 0.03
CA LYS A 179 19.13 34.59 -1.11
C LYS A 179 17.81 33.91 -1.51
N ASP A 180 16.98 34.59 -2.30
CA ASP A 180 15.69 34.03 -2.76
C ASP A 180 15.81 32.83 -3.71
N ASN A 181 17.01 32.57 -4.26
CA ASN A 181 17.29 31.32 -4.98
C ASN A 181 17.47 30.11 -4.05
N MET A 182 17.51 30.32 -2.73
CA MET A 182 17.65 29.31 -1.67
C MET A 182 18.96 28.50 -1.71
N LYS A 183 19.91 28.89 -2.57
CA LYS A 183 21.15 28.15 -2.88
C LYS A 183 22.44 28.86 -2.47
N GLU A 184 22.33 30.10 -2.00
CA GLU A 184 23.47 30.95 -1.66
C GLU A 184 23.18 31.80 -0.42
N LEU A 185 24.23 32.17 0.31
CA LEU A 185 24.13 33.11 1.42
C LEU A 185 23.91 34.56 0.92
N ALA A 186 23.07 35.29 1.64
CA ALA A 186 22.75 36.72 1.49
C ALA A 186 23.28 37.58 2.66
N SER A 187 24.03 36.96 3.58
CA SER A 187 24.78 37.62 4.67
C SER A 187 26.02 36.77 5.01
N ALA A 188 26.99 37.37 5.71
CA ALA A 188 28.04 36.58 6.35
C ALA A 188 27.45 35.67 7.45
N PRO A 189 28.07 34.51 7.74
CA PRO A 189 27.77 33.69 8.91
C PRO A 189 27.97 34.45 10.23
N VAL A 190 27.01 34.32 11.15
CA VAL A 190 27.05 34.88 12.51
C VAL A 190 26.98 33.74 13.52
N LEU A 191 27.72 33.85 14.63
CA LEU A 191 27.68 32.90 15.75
C LEU A 191 26.45 33.18 16.63
N ILE A 192 25.74 32.14 17.07
CA ILE A 192 24.67 32.28 18.06
C ILE A 192 25.27 32.30 19.47
N GLU A 193 24.99 33.37 20.21
CA GLU A 193 25.38 33.57 21.60
C GLU A 193 24.22 33.29 22.58
N GLY A 194 24.49 33.28 23.90
CA GLY A 194 23.48 33.08 24.94
C GLY A 194 23.12 31.61 25.25
N LEU A 195 23.84 30.67 24.65
CA LEU A 195 23.66 29.22 24.84
C LEU A 195 24.56 28.68 25.96
N PRO A 196 24.18 27.58 26.65
CA PRO A 196 24.99 26.99 27.72
C PRO A 196 26.34 26.45 27.21
N GLU A 197 27.30 26.30 28.13
CA GLU A 197 28.55 25.58 27.85
C GLU A 197 28.31 24.08 27.57
N GLY A 198 29.27 23.42 26.93
CA GLY A 198 29.15 22.05 26.44
C GLY A 198 28.96 21.96 24.92
N PHE A 199 28.77 20.74 24.42
CA PHE A 199 28.56 20.44 23.01
C PHE A 199 27.11 20.70 22.59
N LYS A 200 26.90 21.34 21.43
CA LYS A 200 25.58 21.57 20.81
C LYS A 200 25.70 21.33 19.31
N GLU A 201 24.86 20.46 18.78
CA GLU A 201 24.64 20.26 17.34
C GLU A 201 23.15 20.39 17.01
N GLY A 202 22.65 19.79 15.92
CA GLY A 202 21.23 19.66 15.60
C GLY A 202 20.33 20.88 15.84
N PRO A 203 20.67 22.09 15.35
CA PRO A 203 19.85 23.27 15.56
C PRO A 203 18.53 23.13 14.80
N PHE A 204 17.39 23.15 15.48
CA PHE A 204 16.08 23.22 14.86
C PHE A 204 15.34 24.49 15.32
N VAL A 205 14.92 25.33 14.36
CA VAL A 205 14.34 26.66 14.62
C VAL A 205 12.95 26.79 14.05
N PHE A 206 12.01 27.24 14.90
CA PHE A 206 10.64 27.56 14.49
C PHE A 206 10.15 28.86 15.15
N GLU A 207 9.12 29.46 14.56
CA GLU A 207 8.44 30.63 15.12
C GLU A 207 7.05 30.26 15.64
N ARG A 208 6.68 30.80 16.79
CA ARG A 208 5.33 30.67 17.37
C ARG A 208 4.99 31.92 18.18
N ASN A 209 3.83 32.52 17.90
CA ASN A 209 3.29 33.69 18.60
C ASN A 209 4.25 34.89 18.71
N GLY A 210 5.05 35.16 17.68
CA GLY A 210 6.03 36.24 17.63
C GLY A 210 7.33 35.95 18.36
N LYS A 211 7.58 34.68 18.74
CA LYS A 211 8.80 34.22 19.41
C LYS A 211 9.49 33.16 18.57
N TYR A 212 10.80 33.22 18.51
CA TYR A 212 11.65 32.25 17.83
C TYR A 212 12.20 31.26 18.86
N TYR A 213 12.04 29.97 18.61
CA TYR A 213 12.50 28.88 19.45
C TYR A 213 13.69 28.25 18.75
N LEU A 214 14.89 28.42 19.30
CA LEU A 214 16.07 27.68 18.89
C LEU A 214 16.19 26.47 19.81
N THR A 215 16.00 25.29 19.23
CA THR A 215 16.04 24.01 19.93
C THR A 215 17.25 23.20 19.44
N PHE A 216 17.90 22.43 20.31
CA PHE A 216 19.16 21.76 20.00
C PHE A 216 19.44 20.59 20.96
N PRO A 217 20.06 19.49 20.51
CA PRO A 217 20.74 18.55 21.38
C PRO A 217 21.87 19.23 22.18
N TRP A 218 22.01 18.83 23.45
CA TRP A 218 23.02 19.36 24.37
C TRP A 218 23.58 18.24 25.24
N VAL A 219 24.90 18.07 25.26
CA VAL A 219 25.56 17.14 26.19
C VAL A 219 25.75 17.84 27.54
N LYS A 220 24.93 17.45 28.52
CA LYS A 220 24.93 18.03 29.88
C LYS A 220 25.71 17.18 30.90
N ASP A 221 25.57 15.85 30.86
CA ASP A 221 26.31 14.91 31.72
C ASP A 221 27.00 13.84 30.87
N LYS A 222 26.23 12.97 30.21
CA LYS A 222 26.77 11.77 29.53
C LYS A 222 26.35 11.62 28.08
N THR A 223 25.10 11.95 27.75
CA THR A 223 24.56 11.85 26.39
C THR A 223 23.72 13.09 26.09
N GLU A 224 23.07 13.11 24.93
CA GLU A 224 22.28 14.27 24.52
C GLU A 224 20.92 14.35 25.22
N THR A 225 20.68 15.50 25.84
CA THR A 225 19.35 15.98 26.25
C THR A 225 18.88 17.01 25.22
N LEU A 226 17.57 17.07 24.97
CA LEU A 226 17.01 18.12 24.11
C LEU A 226 16.80 19.40 24.90
N ALA A 227 17.34 20.50 24.42
CA ALA A 227 17.33 21.80 25.07
C ALA A 227 16.80 22.91 24.16
N TYR A 228 16.49 24.08 24.74
CA TYR A 228 16.04 25.23 23.96
C TYR A 228 16.36 26.59 24.57
N ALA A 229 16.38 27.58 23.68
CA ALA A 229 16.44 28.99 23.96
C ALA A 229 15.36 29.74 23.16
N MET A 230 14.90 30.88 23.67
CA MET A 230 13.87 31.71 23.04
C MET A 230 14.40 33.10 22.68
N GLY A 231 14.02 33.62 21.52
CA GLY A 231 14.45 34.92 21.01
C GLY A 231 13.30 35.74 20.40
N ASN A 232 13.55 37.03 20.15
CA ASN A 232 12.60 37.96 19.51
C ASN A 232 12.86 38.18 18.01
N SER A 233 13.94 37.61 17.45
CA SER A 233 14.26 37.67 16.03
C SER A 233 14.92 36.35 15.58
N PRO A 234 15.00 36.05 14.26
CA PRO A 234 15.71 34.88 13.74
C PRO A 234 17.17 34.79 14.23
N SER A 235 17.87 35.93 14.32
CA SER A 235 19.26 36.01 14.77
C SER A 235 19.43 36.11 16.29
N GLY A 236 18.34 36.02 17.07
CA GLY A 236 18.37 36.23 18.50
C GLY A 236 18.36 37.72 18.92
N PRO A 237 19.00 38.11 20.02
CA PRO A 237 19.68 37.23 20.98
C PRO A 237 18.72 36.17 21.54
N PHE A 238 19.25 34.99 21.84
CA PHE A 238 18.50 33.86 22.39
C PHE A 238 18.78 33.74 23.90
N GLU A 239 17.73 33.56 24.68
CA GLU A 239 17.80 33.33 26.13
C GLU A 239 17.48 31.86 26.41
N PHE A 240 18.40 31.13 27.05
CA PHE A 240 18.21 29.72 27.41
C PHE A 240 17.01 29.52 28.35
N LYS A 241 16.15 28.54 28.04
CA LYS A 241 14.90 28.26 28.80
C LYS A 241 14.83 26.85 29.41
N GLY A 242 15.80 25.98 29.13
CA GLY A 242 15.94 24.68 29.78
C GLY A 242 15.81 23.48 28.83
N ILE A 243 15.30 22.38 29.37
CA ILE A 243 15.28 21.05 28.75
C ILE A 243 13.86 20.70 28.27
N ILE A 244 13.77 20.26 27.02
CA ILE A 244 12.57 19.66 26.40
C ILE A 244 12.45 18.17 26.76
N MET A 245 13.55 17.41 26.70
CA MET A 245 13.57 15.96 26.94
C MET A 245 14.88 15.52 27.63
N ASP A 246 14.79 14.64 28.62
CA ASP A 246 15.97 14.08 29.31
C ASP A 246 16.85 13.21 28.40
N GLU A 247 18.06 12.88 28.88
CA GLU A 247 18.93 11.85 28.29
C GLU A 247 18.19 10.51 28.12
N SER A 248 18.56 9.74 27.09
CA SER A 248 18.02 8.40 26.87
C SER A 248 18.29 7.46 28.06
N PRO A 249 17.28 6.72 28.57
CA PRO A 249 17.48 5.76 29.66
C PRO A 249 18.29 4.52 29.26
N THR A 250 18.54 4.30 27.96
CA THR A 250 19.42 3.23 27.45
C THR A 250 20.86 3.71 27.21
N GLY A 251 21.13 5.01 27.36
CA GLY A 251 22.45 5.59 27.06
C GLY A 251 22.73 5.73 25.56
N CYS A 252 21.70 5.79 24.72
CA CYS A 252 21.87 6.19 23.30
C CYS A 252 22.55 7.56 23.25
N TRP A 253 23.64 7.67 22.48
CA TRP A 253 24.52 8.85 22.50
C TRP A 253 23.83 10.12 21.97
N THR A 254 23.28 10.06 20.75
CA THR A 254 22.59 11.20 20.11
C THR A 254 21.11 11.27 20.47
N ASN A 255 20.53 12.46 20.35
CA ASN A 255 19.09 12.66 20.38
C ASN A 255 18.70 13.86 19.49
N HIS A 256 18.94 13.77 18.19
CA HIS A 256 18.52 14.79 17.21
C HIS A 256 17.00 14.75 16.98
N HIS A 257 16.40 15.92 16.70
CA HIS A 257 14.96 16.13 16.74
C HIS A 257 14.45 17.17 15.73
N SER A 258 13.13 17.26 15.63
CA SER A 258 12.40 18.40 15.04
C SER A 258 11.05 18.59 15.71
N ILE A 259 10.49 19.80 15.57
CA ILE A 259 9.23 20.19 16.22
C ILE A 259 8.30 20.83 15.18
N VAL A 260 7.07 20.33 15.08
CA VAL A 260 6.11 20.79 14.07
C VAL A 260 4.68 20.82 14.62
N GLU A 261 3.88 21.79 14.16
CA GLU A 261 2.43 21.85 14.39
C GLU A 261 1.70 21.12 13.26
N TYR A 262 0.77 20.24 13.61
CA TYR A 262 -0.11 19.56 12.67
C TYR A 262 -1.49 19.39 13.31
N ASP A 263 -2.55 19.70 12.57
CA ASP A 263 -3.95 19.69 13.04
C ASP A 263 -4.15 20.40 14.41
N GLY A 264 -3.47 21.53 14.61
CA GLY A 264 -3.54 22.32 15.85
C GLY A 264 -2.81 21.73 17.07
N GLN A 265 -2.12 20.59 16.91
CA GLN A 265 -1.30 19.97 17.95
C GLN A 265 0.17 20.03 17.57
N TRP A 266 1.04 20.32 18.56
CA TRP A 266 2.49 20.31 18.37
C TRP A 266 3.07 18.94 18.70
N TYR A 267 4.05 18.52 17.91
CA TYR A 267 4.71 17.22 18.03
C TYR A 267 6.22 17.39 18.09
N LEU A 268 6.85 16.57 18.91
CA LEU A 268 8.30 16.38 18.95
C LEU A 268 8.63 15.07 18.24
N PHE A 269 9.36 15.15 17.14
CA PHE A 269 9.99 14.02 16.48
C PHE A 269 11.43 13.92 16.98
N TYR A 270 11.88 12.73 17.33
CA TYR A 270 13.20 12.45 17.88
C TYR A 270 13.57 11.00 17.57
N HIS A 271 14.72 10.49 18.00
CA HIS A 271 15.12 9.10 17.72
C HIS A 271 15.55 8.31 18.95
N HIS A 272 15.59 6.98 18.82
CA HIS A 272 16.04 6.05 19.86
C HIS A 272 16.59 4.75 19.24
N ASN A 273 17.43 3.98 19.95
CA ASN A 273 18.01 2.73 19.44
C ASN A 273 17.12 1.49 19.62
N ASP A 274 15.85 1.60 19.22
CA ASP A 274 14.80 0.63 19.60
C ASP A 274 14.98 -0.76 18.98
N PHE A 275 15.29 -0.85 17.69
CA PHE A 275 15.58 -2.13 17.02
C PHE A 275 17.04 -2.59 17.20
N SER A 276 17.81 -1.89 18.04
CA SER A 276 19.28 -1.96 18.12
C SER A 276 19.80 -1.65 19.55
N PRO A 277 19.25 -2.29 20.60
CA PRO A 277 19.62 -1.96 21.99
C PRO A 277 21.12 -2.07 22.27
N GLU A 278 21.83 -2.98 21.58
CA GLU A 278 23.27 -3.21 21.69
C GLU A 278 24.14 -2.32 20.77
N ALA A 279 23.54 -1.42 19.96
CA ALA A 279 24.23 -0.61 18.98
C ALA A 279 23.51 0.71 18.70
N ASP A 280 23.85 1.75 19.48
CA ASP A 280 23.23 3.07 19.47
C ASP A 280 23.48 3.92 18.19
N LYS A 281 24.26 3.40 17.22
CA LYS A 281 24.56 4.02 15.91
C LYS A 281 23.59 3.57 14.81
N ARG A 282 22.50 2.89 15.17
CA ARG A 282 21.42 2.48 14.25
C ARG A 282 20.08 2.81 14.88
N ARG A 283 19.56 4.00 14.62
CA ARG A 283 18.49 4.61 15.41
C ARG A 283 17.12 4.39 14.74
N SER A 284 16.06 4.81 15.40
CA SER A 284 14.68 4.63 14.96
C SER A 284 13.85 5.81 15.43
N VAL A 285 13.11 6.44 14.52
CA VAL A 285 12.35 7.66 14.83
C VAL A 285 11.17 7.37 15.75
N ARG A 286 10.90 8.29 16.67
CA ARG A 286 9.76 8.35 17.58
C ARG A 286 9.06 9.70 17.47
N ILE A 287 7.81 9.72 17.89
CA ILE A 287 6.97 10.92 17.99
C ILE A 287 6.27 10.97 19.35
N ASP A 288 6.23 12.13 19.98
CA ASP A 288 5.41 12.40 21.17
C ASP A 288 4.80 13.80 21.13
N SER A 289 3.67 14.00 21.82
CA SER A 289 2.98 15.28 21.86
C SER A 289 3.76 16.31 22.68
N LEU A 290 3.92 17.51 22.12
CA LEU A 290 4.54 18.66 22.77
C LEU A 290 3.47 19.72 23.11
N THR A 291 3.58 20.36 24.26
CA THR A 291 2.68 21.45 24.67
C THR A 291 3.48 22.61 25.26
N PHE A 292 2.84 23.77 25.39
CA PHE A 292 3.46 25.00 25.90
C PHE A 292 2.71 25.50 27.13
N ASN A 293 3.44 26.05 28.09
CA ASN A 293 2.91 26.82 29.19
C ASN A 293 2.30 28.15 28.70
N SER A 294 1.55 28.83 29.56
CA SER A 294 0.91 30.12 29.25
C SER A 294 1.89 31.26 28.95
N ASP A 295 3.13 31.17 29.45
CA ASP A 295 4.22 32.11 29.14
C ASP A 295 4.96 31.80 27.83
N GLY A 296 4.58 30.71 27.14
CA GLY A 296 5.20 30.22 25.91
C GLY A 296 6.36 29.26 26.13
N THR A 297 6.80 28.97 27.36
CA THR A 297 7.83 27.94 27.60
C THR A 297 7.31 26.54 27.24
N ILE A 298 8.21 25.65 26.79
CA ILE A 298 7.85 24.27 26.42
C ILE A 298 7.63 23.44 27.70
N VAL A 299 6.52 22.69 27.73
CA VAL A 299 6.29 21.65 28.73
C VAL A 299 7.17 20.44 28.40
N LYS A 300 8.00 20.03 29.35
CA LYS A 300 8.95 18.92 29.19
C LYS A 300 8.25 17.64 28.72
N VAL A 301 8.66 17.11 27.57
CA VAL A 301 8.09 15.93 26.93
C VAL A 301 8.60 14.67 27.65
N LYS A 302 7.72 13.67 27.78
CA LYS A 302 8.06 12.35 28.30
C LYS A 302 7.97 11.32 27.16
N PRO A 303 9.08 10.69 26.77
CA PRO A 303 9.09 9.59 25.80
C PRO A 303 8.02 8.53 26.08
N THR A 304 7.27 8.13 25.07
CA THR A 304 6.35 6.98 25.14
C THR A 304 6.73 5.87 24.17
N LEU A 305 6.21 4.67 24.41
CA LEU A 305 6.21 3.58 23.41
C LEU A 305 4.99 3.66 22.49
N ARG A 306 3.89 4.29 22.92
CA ARG A 306 2.63 4.28 22.18
C ARG A 306 2.61 5.25 21.00
N GLY A 307 3.31 6.38 21.07
CA GLY A 307 3.19 7.45 20.08
C GLY A 307 1.83 8.17 20.14
N VAL A 308 1.46 8.90 19.08
CA VAL A 308 0.43 9.96 19.19
C VAL A 308 -0.85 9.76 18.37
N GLY A 309 -0.83 8.99 17.29
CA GLY A 309 -1.97 8.87 16.35
C GLY A 309 -3.20 8.15 16.93
N ILE A 310 -4.23 7.92 16.10
CA ILE A 310 -5.43 7.13 16.45
C ILE A 310 -5.42 5.84 15.63
N THR A 311 -5.47 4.68 16.27
CA THR A 311 -5.35 3.38 15.58
C THR A 311 -6.72 2.78 15.32
N ASP A 312 -7.04 2.42 14.09
CA ASP A 312 -8.27 1.69 13.73
C ASP A 312 -8.31 0.30 14.40
N ALA A 313 -9.43 -0.04 15.03
CA ALA A 313 -9.70 -1.33 15.66
C ALA A 313 -9.56 -2.52 14.70
N ARG A 314 -9.84 -2.32 13.41
CA ARG A 314 -9.81 -3.38 12.38
C ARG A 314 -8.41 -3.64 11.81
N MET A 315 -7.43 -2.88 12.29
CA MET A 315 -6.01 -3.08 12.00
C MET A 315 -5.34 -3.93 13.10
N LYS A 316 -4.14 -4.45 12.84
CA LYS A 316 -3.30 -5.06 13.89
C LYS A 316 -2.80 -3.98 14.86
N ILE A 317 -3.35 -3.95 16.07
CA ILE A 317 -2.86 -3.15 17.18
C ILE A 317 -1.79 -3.96 17.91
N GLN A 318 -0.54 -3.53 17.81
CA GLN A 318 0.56 -4.13 18.57
C GLN A 318 0.48 -3.63 20.02
N ILE A 319 -0.05 -4.48 20.91
CA ILE A 319 -0.51 -4.05 22.26
C ILE A 319 0.66 -3.74 23.21
N ASP A 320 1.85 -4.20 22.87
CA ASP A 320 3.09 -4.00 23.61
C ASP A 320 3.55 -2.52 23.61
N ARG A 321 3.11 -1.72 22.64
CA ARG A 321 3.35 -0.27 22.58
C ARG A 321 2.34 0.48 23.45
N TYR A 322 2.34 0.14 24.72
CA TYR A 322 1.30 0.51 25.67
C TYR A 322 1.30 2.00 26.05
N SER A 323 0.12 2.52 26.37
CA SER A 323 -0.06 3.79 27.08
C SER A 323 0.15 3.64 28.58
N ALA A 324 -0.23 2.49 29.15
CA ALA A 324 0.07 2.11 30.53
C ALA A 324 0.18 0.59 30.67
N ILE A 325 0.98 0.13 31.64
CA ILE A 325 1.18 -1.28 31.94
C ILE A 325 1.20 -1.52 33.45
N SER A 326 0.74 -2.69 33.89
CA SER A 326 0.73 -3.05 35.31
C SER A 326 2.16 -3.20 35.86
N LYS A 327 2.43 -2.59 37.03
CA LYS A 327 3.79 -2.56 37.64
C LYS A 327 4.41 -3.92 38.00
N LYS A 328 3.65 -5.02 37.93
CA LYS A 328 4.11 -6.38 38.31
C LYS A 328 3.45 -7.42 37.42
N GLY A 329 4.28 -8.25 36.78
CA GLY A 329 3.81 -9.40 35.99
C GLY A 329 3.27 -9.05 34.61
N ALA A 330 3.50 -7.84 34.12
CA ALA A 330 3.40 -7.52 32.70
C ALA A 330 4.74 -6.94 32.24
N SER A 331 5.20 -7.35 31.05
CA SER A 331 6.48 -6.92 30.46
C SER A 331 6.41 -6.92 28.93
N VAL A 332 7.42 -6.33 28.28
CA VAL A 332 7.56 -6.32 26.82
C VAL A 332 8.94 -6.87 26.46
N SER A 333 9.01 -7.65 25.38
CA SER A 333 10.26 -8.20 24.79
C SER A 333 10.09 -8.33 23.27
N PHE A 334 11.15 -8.60 22.52
CA PHE A 334 11.01 -8.86 21.07
C PHE A 334 10.16 -10.10 20.80
N VAL A 335 9.52 -10.16 19.62
CA VAL A 335 8.94 -11.40 19.07
C VAL A 335 10.05 -12.37 18.71
N ASN A 336 11.10 -11.85 18.07
CA ASN A 336 12.29 -12.55 17.64
C ASN A 336 13.53 -11.70 18.01
N ASP A 337 14.39 -12.22 18.88
CA ASP A 337 15.60 -11.50 19.31
C ASP A 337 16.70 -11.45 18.23
N GLU A 338 16.68 -12.37 17.26
CA GLU A 338 17.61 -12.37 16.12
C GLU A 338 17.19 -11.34 15.06
N ASN A 339 15.88 -11.19 14.83
CA ASN A 339 15.30 -10.24 13.88
C ASN A 339 14.33 -9.27 14.58
N LYS A 340 14.90 -8.23 15.18
CA LYS A 340 14.17 -7.24 16.00
C LYS A 340 13.10 -6.45 15.23
N PHE A 341 13.20 -6.36 13.89
CA PHE A 341 12.18 -5.74 13.04
C PHE A 341 10.87 -6.54 12.93
N GLU A 342 10.83 -7.80 13.40
CA GLU A 342 9.55 -8.51 13.63
C GLU A 342 8.74 -7.90 14.79
N GLY A 343 9.31 -6.93 15.51
CA GLY A 343 8.64 -6.18 16.56
C GLY A 343 8.68 -6.88 17.91
N TRP A 344 7.68 -6.60 18.73
CA TRP A 344 7.66 -6.95 20.15
C TRP A 344 6.36 -7.63 20.55
N LYS A 345 6.41 -8.32 21.68
CA LYS A 345 5.28 -8.97 22.32
C LYS A 345 5.08 -8.44 23.74
N CYS A 346 3.83 -8.26 24.12
CA CYS A 346 3.43 -8.09 25.51
C CYS A 346 3.38 -9.47 26.18
N ARG A 347 3.96 -9.59 27.38
CA ARG A 347 3.90 -10.80 28.21
C ARG A 347 3.09 -10.50 29.46
N LEU A 348 2.05 -11.28 29.71
CA LEU A 348 1.23 -11.24 30.93
C LEU A 348 1.49 -12.50 31.74
N GLU A 349 2.25 -12.37 32.83
CA GLU A 349 2.87 -13.47 33.60
C GLU A 349 2.23 -13.65 34.99
N LYS A 350 1.24 -12.82 35.35
CA LYS A 350 0.51 -12.91 36.62
C LYS A 350 -0.98 -12.63 36.42
N ILE A 351 -1.84 -13.35 37.14
CA ILE A 351 -3.27 -13.05 37.15
C ILE A 351 -3.49 -11.62 37.67
N LYS A 352 -4.38 -10.86 37.02
CA LYS A 352 -4.59 -9.40 37.14
C LYS A 352 -3.44 -8.51 36.63
N SER A 353 -2.40 -9.07 36.00
CA SER A 353 -1.52 -8.25 35.16
C SER A 353 -2.28 -7.77 33.93
N TRP A 354 -1.94 -6.57 33.46
CA TRP A 354 -2.64 -5.91 32.37
C TRP A 354 -1.72 -4.95 31.61
N VAL A 355 -2.15 -4.67 30.38
CA VAL A 355 -1.61 -3.67 29.46
C VAL A 355 -2.76 -2.83 28.90
N GLN A 356 -2.55 -1.53 28.69
CA GLN A 356 -3.56 -0.61 28.18
C GLN A 356 -3.01 0.18 26.99
N TYR A 357 -3.82 0.26 25.93
CA TYR A 357 -3.53 0.99 24.71
C TYR A 357 -4.64 2.01 24.44
N ASN A 358 -4.27 3.29 24.40
CA ASN A 358 -5.24 4.38 24.29
C ASN A 358 -5.59 4.72 22.84
N ARG A 359 -6.75 5.36 22.65
CA ARG A 359 -7.29 5.89 21.38
C ARG A 359 -7.25 4.89 20.22
N VAL A 360 -8.05 3.84 20.36
CA VAL A 360 -8.44 2.91 19.30
C VAL A 360 -9.77 3.38 18.73
N ASP A 361 -9.87 3.59 17.42
CA ASP A 361 -11.12 3.94 16.75
C ASP A 361 -11.86 2.68 16.28
N PHE A 362 -13.03 2.44 16.84
CA PHE A 362 -13.92 1.36 16.44
C PHE A 362 -14.87 1.76 15.29
N GLY A 363 -14.87 3.04 14.90
CA GLY A 363 -15.76 3.59 13.89
C GLY A 363 -17.22 3.64 14.36
N SER A 364 -18.14 3.89 13.44
CA SER A 364 -19.58 3.96 13.74
C SER A 364 -20.27 2.58 13.76
N GLN A 365 -19.62 1.53 13.28
CA GLN A 365 -20.18 0.18 13.18
C GLN A 365 -19.63 -0.73 14.30
N PRO A 366 -20.50 -1.39 15.08
CA PRO A 366 -20.11 -2.40 16.05
C PRO A 366 -19.19 -3.49 15.47
N VAL A 367 -18.04 -3.70 16.11
CA VAL A 367 -17.19 -4.89 15.86
C VAL A 367 -17.85 -6.15 16.43
N GLN A 368 -17.67 -7.30 15.79
CA GLN A 368 -18.33 -8.56 16.17
C GLN A 368 -17.36 -9.57 16.78
N GLU A 369 -16.13 -9.62 16.30
CA GLU A 369 -15.10 -10.57 16.74
C GLU A 369 -13.83 -9.82 17.16
N VAL A 370 -13.13 -10.34 18.17
CA VAL A 370 -11.74 -9.99 18.44
C VAL A 370 -10.82 -11.13 18.04
N LYS A 371 -9.78 -10.80 17.27
CA LYS A 371 -8.70 -11.69 16.84
C LYS A 371 -7.41 -11.29 17.58
N MET A 372 -6.65 -12.27 18.06
CA MET A 372 -5.36 -12.01 18.72
C MET A 372 -4.32 -13.04 18.29
N ARG A 373 -3.09 -12.62 18.00
CA ARG A 373 -1.94 -13.53 17.86
C ARG A 373 -1.27 -13.72 19.22
N VAL A 374 -1.27 -14.95 19.70
CA VAL A 374 -0.92 -15.31 21.09
C VAL A 374 -0.06 -16.57 21.17
N ASN A 375 0.70 -16.69 22.25
CA ASN A 375 1.43 -17.89 22.62
C ASN A 375 1.30 -18.15 24.14
N SER A 376 1.18 -19.41 24.57
CA SER A 376 1.01 -19.78 25.99
C SER A 376 1.23 -21.27 26.23
N ASP A 377 2.36 -21.64 26.84
CA ASP A 377 2.70 -23.04 27.19
C ASP A 377 1.60 -23.82 27.94
N LYS A 378 0.80 -23.10 28.75
CA LYS A 378 -0.20 -23.69 29.66
C LYS A 378 -1.63 -23.22 29.39
N GLY A 379 -1.82 -22.44 28.32
CA GLY A 379 -3.06 -21.74 28.04
C GLY A 379 -3.42 -20.71 29.11
N GLY A 380 -4.56 -20.05 28.89
CA GLY A 380 -5.04 -18.99 29.75
C GLY A 380 -6.40 -18.45 29.37
N VAL A 381 -6.83 -17.43 30.10
CA VAL A 381 -8.02 -16.63 29.76
C VAL A 381 -7.64 -15.17 29.90
N VAL A 382 -7.80 -14.42 28.82
CA VAL A 382 -7.56 -12.98 28.74
C VAL A 382 -8.90 -12.27 28.65
N LYS A 383 -9.03 -11.13 29.32
CA LYS A 383 -10.19 -10.24 29.25
C LYS A 383 -9.77 -8.93 28.60
N ILE A 384 -10.62 -8.44 27.70
CA ILE A 384 -10.48 -7.15 27.02
C ILE A 384 -11.60 -6.23 27.50
N VAL A 385 -11.21 -5.00 27.84
CA VAL A 385 -12.07 -3.95 28.37
C VAL A 385 -11.89 -2.72 27.49
N ALA A 386 -12.97 -2.01 27.15
CA ALA A 386 -12.92 -0.71 26.47
C ALA A 386 -13.56 0.36 27.35
N ASP A 387 -12.82 1.42 27.70
CA ASP A 387 -13.25 2.51 28.60
C ASP A 387 -14.01 2.02 29.86
N ASP A 388 -13.42 1.01 30.50
CA ASP A 388 -13.90 0.32 31.71
C ASP A 388 -15.15 -0.58 31.56
N GLU A 389 -15.69 -0.76 30.35
CA GLU A 389 -16.69 -1.79 30.02
C GLU A 389 -16.04 -3.10 29.54
N ASP A 390 -16.49 -4.26 30.05
CA ASP A 390 -16.02 -5.58 29.59
C ASP A 390 -16.55 -5.88 28.19
N ILE A 391 -15.68 -6.01 27.17
CA ILE A 391 -16.11 -6.20 25.77
C ILE A 391 -15.91 -7.63 25.26
N ALA A 392 -14.91 -8.37 25.74
CA ALA A 392 -14.64 -9.75 25.30
C ALA A 392 -13.84 -10.57 26.32
N THR A 393 -14.07 -11.88 26.34
CA THR A 393 -13.27 -12.87 27.10
C THR A 393 -12.70 -13.93 26.16
N VAL A 394 -11.37 -13.93 25.99
CA VAL A 394 -10.65 -14.77 25.04
C VAL A 394 -10.02 -15.97 25.76
N LYS A 395 -10.30 -17.18 25.29
CA LYS A 395 -9.65 -18.41 25.77
C LYS A 395 -8.39 -18.67 24.95
N ILE A 396 -7.27 -18.85 25.62
CA ILE A 396 -5.96 -19.09 25.01
C ILE A 396 -5.64 -20.59 25.14
N PRO A 397 -5.41 -21.32 24.03
CA PRO A 397 -5.05 -22.74 24.08
C PRO A 397 -3.63 -22.91 24.66
N ALA A 398 -3.34 -24.12 25.14
CA ALA A 398 -1.98 -24.50 25.52
C ALA A 398 -1.18 -24.93 24.28
N GLY A 399 -0.03 -24.32 24.05
CA GLY A 399 0.83 -24.59 22.89
C GLY A 399 2.17 -23.88 23.02
N LYS A 400 3.15 -24.31 22.20
CA LYS A 400 4.48 -23.68 22.13
C LYS A 400 4.61 -22.67 20.98
N ASP A 401 3.74 -22.78 20.00
CA ASP A 401 3.76 -22.00 18.77
C ASP A 401 2.74 -20.86 18.83
N TRP A 402 3.01 -19.81 18.07
CA TRP A 402 2.07 -18.71 17.89
C TRP A 402 0.81 -19.18 17.16
N CYS A 403 -0.35 -18.87 17.72
CA CYS A 403 -1.64 -19.13 17.10
C CYS A 403 -2.49 -17.85 17.05
N VAL A 404 -3.46 -17.81 16.14
CA VAL A 404 -4.51 -16.77 16.15
C VAL A 404 -5.72 -17.33 16.87
N VAL A 405 -6.15 -16.66 17.94
CA VAL A 405 -7.38 -16.96 18.67
C VAL A 405 -8.46 -15.95 18.34
N LYS A 406 -9.72 -16.39 18.49
CA LYS A 406 -10.93 -15.63 18.18
C LYS A 406 -11.89 -15.65 19.38
N ALA A 407 -12.64 -14.58 19.59
CA ALA A 407 -13.77 -14.55 20.52
C ALA A 407 -14.80 -13.48 20.10
N CYS A 408 -16.08 -13.73 20.40
CA CYS A 408 -17.13 -12.73 20.17
C CYS A 408 -16.90 -11.49 21.04
N VAL A 409 -17.26 -10.32 20.50
CA VAL A 409 -17.37 -9.07 21.26
C VAL A 409 -18.80 -8.95 21.77
N GLU A 410 -18.97 -9.01 23.09
CA GLU A 410 -20.29 -9.01 23.76
C GLU A 410 -20.91 -7.61 23.82
N LYS A 411 -20.06 -6.58 23.90
CA LYS A 411 -20.43 -5.17 23.99
C LYS A 411 -19.47 -4.33 23.15
N ALA A 412 -19.75 -4.19 21.88
CA ALA A 412 -18.89 -3.45 20.97
C ALA A 412 -18.91 -1.94 21.28
N PRO A 413 -17.75 -1.30 21.54
CA PRO A 413 -17.66 0.15 21.59
C PRO A 413 -17.81 0.75 20.18
N VAL A 414 -18.10 2.05 20.12
CA VAL A 414 -18.16 2.83 18.87
C VAL A 414 -17.39 4.14 19.05
N GLY A 415 -16.77 4.62 17.97
CA GLY A 415 -15.82 5.74 18.01
C GLY A 415 -14.53 5.39 18.75
N VAL A 416 -13.88 6.42 19.32
CA VAL A 416 -12.54 6.30 19.89
C VAL A 416 -12.58 5.90 21.37
N SER A 417 -12.07 4.71 21.68
CA SER A 417 -12.00 4.14 23.03
C SER A 417 -10.58 3.69 23.42
N ASN A 418 -10.32 3.51 24.71
CA ASN A 418 -9.06 2.94 25.22
C ASN A 418 -9.25 1.47 25.57
N ILE A 419 -8.42 0.58 25.01
CA ILE A 419 -8.49 -0.86 25.28
C ILE A 419 -7.52 -1.28 26.37
N ARG A 420 -7.97 -2.14 27.29
CA ARG A 420 -7.14 -2.77 28.33
C ARG A 420 -7.25 -4.28 28.23
N VAL A 421 -6.11 -4.95 28.09
CA VAL A 421 -5.99 -6.40 27.96
C VAL A 421 -5.38 -6.97 29.24
N SER A 422 -6.02 -7.99 29.83
CA SER A 422 -5.69 -8.45 31.20
C SER A 422 -5.78 -9.97 31.37
N LEU A 423 -4.81 -10.56 32.09
CA LEU A 423 -4.80 -12.00 32.36
C LEU A 423 -5.73 -12.34 33.53
N GLN A 424 -6.74 -13.18 33.28
CA GLN A 424 -7.73 -13.60 34.28
C GLN A 424 -7.48 -15.01 34.82
N LYS A 425 -6.98 -15.92 33.98
CA LYS A 425 -6.58 -17.29 34.34
C LYS A 425 -5.39 -17.74 33.49
N GLY A 426 -4.63 -18.72 33.96
CA GLY A 426 -3.42 -19.22 33.29
C GLY A 426 -2.14 -18.81 34.02
N ALA A 427 -1.00 -19.21 33.47
CA ALA A 427 0.32 -18.95 34.07
C ALA A 427 1.09 -17.82 33.37
N SER A 428 1.13 -17.85 32.03
CA SER A 428 1.70 -16.78 31.21
C SER A 428 0.99 -16.77 29.85
N VAL A 429 0.73 -15.59 29.31
CA VAL A 429 0.24 -15.39 27.93
C VAL A 429 1.10 -14.32 27.28
N GLU A 430 1.68 -14.66 26.14
CA GLU A 430 2.32 -13.72 25.23
C GLU A 430 1.31 -13.26 24.17
N ILE A 431 1.34 -11.98 23.83
CA ILE A 431 0.47 -11.34 22.85
C ILE A 431 1.36 -10.51 21.94
N ASP A 432 1.28 -10.78 20.65
CA ASP A 432 1.83 -9.96 19.58
C ASP A 432 0.79 -8.84 19.32
N TRP A 433 -0.11 -9.03 18.37
CA TRP A 433 -1.19 -8.09 18.07
C TRP A 433 -2.57 -8.55 18.57
N ILE A 434 -3.44 -7.55 18.75
CA ILE A 434 -4.90 -7.65 18.87
C ILE A 434 -5.53 -6.85 17.72
N GLY A 435 -6.65 -7.32 17.18
CA GLY A 435 -7.44 -6.60 16.18
C GLY A 435 -8.88 -7.08 16.22
N PHE A 436 -9.79 -6.35 15.59
CA PHE A 436 -11.22 -6.64 15.59
C PHE A 436 -11.72 -6.90 14.17
N ASP A 437 -12.65 -7.85 14.02
CA ASP A 437 -13.15 -8.37 12.73
C ASP A 437 -12.02 -8.93 11.81
N ALA A 438 -12.18 -8.91 10.47
CA ALA A 438 -11.16 -9.42 9.54
C ALA A 438 -10.17 -8.33 9.11
N VAL A 439 -8.90 -8.73 8.96
CA VAL A 439 -7.77 -7.80 8.72
C VAL A 439 -7.21 -8.02 7.30
N PRO A 440 -7.77 -7.36 6.27
CA PRO A 440 -7.15 -7.34 4.94
C PRO A 440 -5.84 -6.53 4.96
N TRP A 441 -4.95 -6.84 4.03
CA TRP A 441 -3.61 -6.25 4.00
C TRP A 441 -3.66 -4.77 3.61
N SER A 442 -2.73 -3.95 4.08
CA SER A 442 -2.82 -2.49 3.95
C SER A 442 -1.96 -1.86 2.86
N ALA A 443 -1.19 -2.69 2.15
CA ALA A 443 -0.25 -2.37 1.09
C ALA A 443 -0.20 -3.51 0.06
N GLY A 444 0.07 -3.20 -1.20
CA GLY A 444 0.06 -4.16 -2.32
C GLY A 444 1.39 -4.87 -2.56
N ALA A 445 1.38 -5.92 -3.39
CA ALA A 445 2.57 -6.69 -3.74
C ALA A 445 3.62 -5.91 -4.56
N PHE A 446 3.26 -4.81 -5.25
CA PHE A 446 4.23 -3.93 -5.93
C PHE A 446 5.20 -3.25 -4.95
N GLU A 447 4.78 -3.04 -3.70
CA GLU A 447 5.61 -2.49 -2.61
C GLU A 447 6.17 -3.63 -1.75
N THR A 448 5.31 -4.55 -1.33
CA THR A 448 5.63 -5.51 -0.26
C THR A 448 6.34 -6.78 -0.75
N HIS A 449 6.30 -7.09 -2.05
CA HIS A 449 6.70 -8.36 -2.66
C HIS A 449 6.06 -9.61 -2.01
N LYS A 450 4.93 -9.44 -1.30
CA LYS A 450 4.22 -10.50 -0.58
C LYS A 450 2.81 -10.65 -1.15
N TYR A 451 2.23 -11.84 -0.98
CA TYR A 451 0.86 -12.14 -1.43
C TYR A 451 0.07 -12.80 -0.29
N ARG A 452 -1.18 -12.37 -0.11
CA ARG A 452 -2.06 -12.87 0.93
C ARG A 452 -2.54 -14.29 0.59
N ASN A 453 -2.14 -15.27 1.39
CA ASN A 453 -2.68 -16.62 1.33
C ASN A 453 -3.85 -16.73 2.34
N PHE A 454 -5.05 -16.43 1.86
CA PHE A 454 -6.27 -16.42 2.67
C PHE A 454 -6.64 -17.83 3.16
N PHE A 455 -6.38 -18.88 2.36
CA PHE A 455 -6.59 -20.25 2.80
C PHE A 455 -5.69 -20.61 4.00
N ALA A 456 -4.44 -20.17 4.01
CA ALA A 456 -3.55 -20.37 5.17
C ALA A 456 -4.02 -19.55 6.40
N GLU A 457 -4.56 -18.35 6.20
CA GLU A 457 -5.18 -17.55 7.29
C GLU A 457 -6.42 -18.23 7.88
N MET A 458 -7.15 -19.03 7.09
CA MET A 458 -8.26 -19.88 7.55
C MET A 458 -7.82 -21.21 8.19
N GLY A 459 -6.52 -21.53 8.16
CA GLY A 459 -5.94 -22.71 8.79
C GLY A 459 -5.75 -23.95 7.90
N TYR A 460 -5.95 -23.85 6.58
CA TYR A 460 -5.56 -24.91 5.64
C TYR A 460 -4.03 -24.99 5.53
N SER A 461 -3.46 -26.20 5.46
CA SER A 461 -2.02 -26.37 5.30
C SER A 461 -1.57 -26.05 3.86
N GLN A 462 -0.32 -25.60 3.69
CA GLN A 462 0.23 -25.29 2.36
C GLN A 462 0.18 -26.50 1.41
N VAL A 463 0.34 -27.73 1.93
CA VAL A 463 0.26 -28.97 1.15
C VAL A 463 -1.15 -29.19 0.61
N GLU A 464 -2.19 -28.95 1.41
CA GLU A 464 -3.59 -29.03 0.97
C GLU A 464 -3.90 -27.93 -0.05
N ILE A 465 -3.40 -26.71 0.16
CA ILE A 465 -3.62 -25.56 -0.74
C ILE A 465 -2.97 -25.81 -2.10
N ASP A 466 -1.71 -26.23 -2.13
CA ASP A 466 -0.99 -26.51 -3.39
C ASP A 466 -1.62 -27.71 -4.12
N ALA A 467 -1.99 -28.78 -3.40
CA ALA A 467 -2.70 -29.92 -3.99
C ALA A 467 -4.07 -29.53 -4.55
N LYS A 468 -4.80 -28.64 -3.87
CA LYS A 468 -6.12 -28.17 -4.33
C LYS A 468 -6.02 -27.25 -5.54
N LEU A 469 -5.02 -26.37 -5.59
CA LEU A 469 -4.76 -25.52 -6.75
C LEU A 469 -4.39 -26.37 -7.98
N GLU A 470 -3.54 -27.38 -7.79
CA GLU A 470 -3.15 -28.34 -8.83
C GLU A 470 -4.34 -29.18 -9.31
N GLU A 471 -5.23 -29.63 -8.41
CA GLU A 471 -6.50 -30.29 -8.77
C GLU A 471 -7.35 -29.42 -9.70
N VAL A 472 -7.53 -28.13 -9.37
CA VAL A 472 -8.35 -27.19 -10.14
C VAL A 472 -7.71 -26.88 -11.50
N PHE A 473 -6.38 -26.71 -11.56
CA PHE A 473 -5.65 -26.54 -12.83
C PHE A 473 -5.82 -27.77 -13.74
N ASN A 474 -5.64 -28.97 -13.20
CA ASN A 474 -5.78 -30.21 -13.96
C ASN A 474 -7.21 -30.44 -14.46
N ASP A 475 -8.25 -30.13 -13.68
CA ASP A 475 -9.66 -30.22 -14.11
C ASP A 475 -9.94 -29.39 -15.38
N VAL A 476 -9.34 -28.20 -15.49
CA VAL A 476 -9.51 -27.27 -16.62
C VAL A 476 -8.63 -27.63 -17.83
N PHE A 477 -7.35 -27.99 -17.62
CA PHE A 477 -6.38 -28.19 -18.70
C PHE A 477 -6.23 -29.65 -19.19
N TYR A 478 -6.49 -30.63 -18.33
CA TYR A 478 -6.21 -32.05 -18.60
C TYR A 478 -7.35 -33.01 -18.23
N GLY A 479 -8.40 -32.54 -17.56
CA GLY A 479 -9.57 -33.31 -17.16
C GLY A 479 -10.42 -33.82 -18.33
N ALA A 480 -11.39 -34.68 -18.02
CA ALA A 480 -12.25 -35.33 -19.02
C ALA A 480 -13.04 -34.32 -19.89
N ASN A 481 -13.39 -33.16 -19.32
CA ASN A 481 -14.09 -32.07 -19.99
C ASN A 481 -13.19 -30.82 -20.07
N LYS A 482 -11.89 -31.00 -20.29
CA LYS A 482 -10.91 -29.91 -20.41
C LYS A 482 -11.25 -28.93 -21.54
N VAL A 483 -10.71 -27.72 -21.42
CA VAL A 483 -10.84 -26.67 -22.46
C VAL A 483 -9.57 -26.47 -23.28
N TYR A 484 -8.43 -27.05 -22.89
CA TYR A 484 -7.14 -26.93 -23.58
C TYR A 484 -6.90 -28.06 -24.60
N PHE A 485 -6.66 -27.71 -25.86
CA PHE A 485 -6.49 -28.64 -26.97
C PHE A 485 -5.22 -28.33 -27.78
N GLU A 486 -4.35 -29.33 -27.95
CA GLU A 486 -3.12 -29.18 -28.72
C GLU A 486 -3.35 -29.41 -30.22
N VAL A 487 -2.68 -28.62 -31.06
CA VAL A 487 -2.78 -28.67 -32.52
C VAL A 487 -1.38 -28.93 -33.10
N GLY A 488 -1.09 -30.22 -33.31
CA GLY A 488 0.25 -30.68 -33.66
C GLY A 488 1.29 -30.33 -32.59
N ASP A 489 2.56 -30.26 -33.02
CA ASP A 489 3.68 -30.21 -32.09
C ASP A 489 3.95 -28.81 -31.49
N SER A 490 3.30 -27.75 -31.98
CA SER A 490 3.73 -26.37 -31.69
C SER A 490 2.62 -25.36 -31.36
N MET A 491 1.34 -25.73 -31.47
CA MET A 491 0.20 -24.86 -31.19
C MET A 491 -0.80 -25.51 -30.23
N ALA A 492 -1.70 -24.71 -29.65
CA ALA A 492 -2.86 -25.16 -28.88
C ALA A 492 -3.93 -24.04 -28.84
N TYR A 493 -5.16 -24.38 -28.46
CA TYR A 493 -6.22 -23.42 -28.18
C TYR A 493 -6.99 -23.74 -26.90
N ILE A 494 -7.69 -22.73 -26.36
CA ILE A 494 -8.70 -22.84 -25.32
C ILE A 494 -10.08 -22.72 -25.98
N SER A 495 -10.91 -23.75 -25.90
CA SER A 495 -12.25 -23.76 -26.50
C SER A 495 -13.32 -23.38 -25.48
N ASP A 496 -14.21 -22.47 -25.87
CA ASP A 496 -15.53 -22.35 -25.26
C ASP A 496 -16.38 -23.54 -25.75
N LEU A 497 -16.54 -24.55 -24.88
CA LEU A 497 -17.19 -25.80 -25.24
C LEU A 497 -18.69 -25.66 -25.53
N LYS A 498 -19.36 -24.66 -24.92
CA LYS A 498 -20.82 -24.45 -25.06
C LYS A 498 -21.17 -23.61 -26.29
N ASN A 499 -20.27 -22.72 -26.72
CA ASN A 499 -20.44 -21.91 -27.94
C ASN A 499 -19.72 -22.51 -29.16
N HIS A 500 -18.96 -23.59 -28.97
CA HIS A 500 -18.19 -24.31 -30.00
C HIS A 500 -17.16 -23.42 -30.73
N ASP A 501 -16.60 -22.42 -30.04
CA ASP A 501 -15.64 -21.48 -30.58
C ASP A 501 -14.37 -21.34 -29.71
N VAL A 502 -13.41 -20.58 -30.23
CA VAL A 502 -12.15 -20.21 -29.59
C VAL A 502 -12.14 -18.68 -29.50
N ARG A 503 -12.08 -18.15 -28.28
CA ARG A 503 -12.25 -16.71 -28.01
C ARG A 503 -10.97 -16.06 -27.51
N THR A 504 -10.78 -14.77 -27.84
CA THR A 504 -9.61 -14.00 -27.39
C THR A 504 -9.51 -13.96 -25.87
N GLU A 505 -10.64 -13.88 -25.17
CA GLU A 505 -10.75 -13.98 -23.71
C GLU A 505 -10.08 -15.27 -23.18
N GLY A 506 -10.65 -16.44 -23.45
CA GLY A 506 -10.11 -17.71 -22.94
C GLY A 506 -8.68 -18.02 -23.40
N MET A 507 -8.29 -17.60 -24.61
CA MET A 507 -6.91 -17.73 -25.09
C MET A 507 -5.93 -16.87 -24.27
N SER A 508 -6.28 -15.63 -23.98
CA SER A 508 -5.45 -14.70 -23.20
C SER A 508 -5.43 -15.06 -21.70
N TYR A 509 -6.56 -15.55 -21.16
CA TYR A 509 -6.63 -16.16 -19.82
C TYR A 509 -5.73 -17.39 -19.71
N GLY A 510 -5.76 -18.28 -20.71
CA GLY A 510 -4.90 -19.46 -20.77
C GLY A 510 -3.41 -19.10 -20.78
N MET A 511 -3.03 -18.02 -21.47
CA MET A 511 -1.67 -17.48 -21.43
C MET A 511 -1.31 -16.91 -20.04
N MET A 512 -2.21 -16.15 -19.40
CA MET A 512 -1.98 -15.64 -18.04
C MET A 512 -1.81 -16.78 -17.03
N ILE A 513 -2.67 -17.80 -17.07
CA ILE A 513 -2.54 -19.00 -16.23
C ILE A 513 -1.21 -19.71 -16.51
N ALA A 514 -0.87 -19.93 -17.78
CA ALA A 514 0.37 -20.61 -18.15
C ALA A 514 1.63 -19.88 -17.66
N VAL A 515 1.69 -18.56 -17.74
CA VAL A 515 2.84 -17.80 -17.22
C VAL A 515 2.90 -17.79 -15.70
N GLN A 516 1.76 -17.80 -14.98
CA GLN A 516 1.75 -17.91 -13.52
C GLN A 516 2.27 -19.29 -13.05
N PHE A 517 1.80 -20.37 -13.69
CA PHE A 517 2.19 -21.76 -13.41
C PHE A 517 3.56 -22.19 -13.99
N ASP A 518 4.34 -21.27 -14.57
CA ASP A 518 5.64 -21.55 -15.22
C ASP A 518 5.59 -22.52 -16.42
N ARG A 519 4.44 -22.58 -17.10
CA ARG A 519 4.17 -23.48 -18.24
C ARG A 519 4.46 -22.79 -19.58
N LYS A 520 5.74 -22.53 -19.83
CA LYS A 520 6.23 -21.95 -21.10
C LYS A 520 5.77 -22.74 -22.33
N ASP A 521 5.66 -24.06 -22.20
CA ASP A 521 5.19 -24.96 -23.24
C ASP A 521 3.72 -24.69 -23.64
N ILE A 522 2.83 -24.51 -22.66
CA ILE A 522 1.42 -24.13 -22.88
C ILE A 522 1.35 -22.71 -23.44
N PHE A 523 2.08 -21.76 -22.84
CA PHE A 523 2.08 -20.36 -23.24
C PHE A 523 2.47 -20.18 -24.71
N ASP A 524 3.61 -20.75 -25.11
CA ASP A 524 4.13 -20.64 -26.47
C ASP A 524 3.18 -21.29 -27.50
N ARG A 525 2.51 -22.39 -27.12
CA ARG A 525 1.51 -23.08 -27.96
C ARG A 525 0.26 -22.23 -28.19
N LEU A 526 -0.29 -21.65 -27.12
CA LEU A 526 -1.45 -20.75 -27.21
C LEU A 526 -1.10 -19.52 -28.04
N TRP A 527 0.03 -18.86 -27.75
CA TRP A 527 0.45 -17.65 -28.45
C TRP A 527 0.64 -17.86 -29.95
N ARG A 528 1.27 -18.96 -30.38
CA ARG A 528 1.44 -19.27 -31.81
C ARG A 528 0.10 -19.48 -32.51
N TRP A 529 -0.90 -20.05 -31.84
CA TRP A 529 -2.25 -20.18 -32.40
C TRP A 529 -2.92 -18.79 -32.55
N CYS A 530 -2.85 -17.96 -31.52
CA CYS A 530 -3.36 -16.57 -31.56
C CYS A 530 -2.73 -15.79 -32.72
N LYS A 531 -1.40 -15.81 -32.86
CA LYS A 531 -0.67 -15.12 -33.93
C LYS A 531 -1.05 -15.59 -35.32
N LYS A 532 -1.28 -16.90 -35.49
CA LYS A 532 -1.56 -17.52 -36.80
C LYS A 532 -3.00 -17.29 -37.27
N TYR A 533 -3.98 -17.43 -36.37
CA TYR A 533 -5.39 -17.47 -36.75
C TYR A 533 -6.15 -16.20 -36.34
N MET A 534 -5.94 -15.71 -35.12
CA MET A 534 -6.71 -14.60 -34.56
C MET A 534 -6.12 -13.23 -34.93
N GLN A 535 -4.80 -13.05 -34.83
CA GLN A 535 -4.20 -11.73 -35.02
C GLN A 535 -4.28 -11.27 -36.48
N HIS A 536 -4.73 -10.04 -36.68
CA HIS A 536 -4.66 -9.33 -37.95
C HIS A 536 -3.24 -8.82 -38.20
N GLN A 537 -2.54 -9.43 -39.15
CA GLN A 537 -1.19 -9.01 -39.54
C GLN A 537 -1.15 -7.76 -40.44
N LYS A 538 -2.31 -7.26 -40.89
CA LYS A 538 -2.46 -6.09 -41.78
C LYS A 538 -3.92 -5.61 -41.81
N GLY A 539 -4.14 -4.40 -42.31
CA GLY A 539 -5.49 -3.84 -42.54
C GLY A 539 -6.00 -2.98 -41.39
N MET A 540 -7.30 -2.65 -41.37
CA MET A 540 -7.84 -1.71 -40.36
C MET A 540 -7.72 -2.23 -38.91
N PHE A 541 -7.74 -3.56 -38.73
CA PHE A 541 -7.56 -4.23 -37.43
C PHE A 541 -6.11 -4.64 -37.15
N GLU A 542 -5.11 -4.22 -37.94
CA GLU A 542 -3.69 -4.60 -37.75
C GLU A 542 -3.26 -4.52 -36.27
N GLY A 543 -2.65 -5.60 -35.77
CA GLY A 543 -2.23 -5.78 -34.38
C GLY A 543 -3.30 -6.30 -33.41
N TYR A 544 -4.59 -6.23 -33.77
CA TYR A 544 -5.71 -6.75 -32.97
C TYR A 544 -6.08 -8.19 -33.36
N PHE A 545 -6.94 -8.82 -32.56
CA PHE A 545 -7.27 -10.24 -32.66
C PHE A 545 -8.76 -10.44 -32.93
N ALA A 546 -9.12 -11.23 -33.94
CA ALA A 546 -10.49 -11.67 -34.19
C ALA A 546 -11.07 -12.35 -32.93
N TRP A 547 -12.14 -11.78 -32.35
CA TRP A 547 -12.60 -12.15 -30.99
C TRP A 547 -13.11 -13.59 -30.88
N SER A 548 -13.60 -14.16 -31.98
CA SER A 548 -14.09 -15.55 -32.06
C SER A 548 -13.66 -16.22 -33.37
N CYS A 549 -13.16 -17.44 -33.24
CA CYS A 549 -12.80 -18.35 -34.32
C CYS A 549 -13.39 -19.74 -34.09
N GLN A 550 -13.63 -20.50 -35.15
CA GLN A 550 -13.77 -21.95 -35.12
C GLN A 550 -12.48 -22.62 -34.64
N THR A 551 -12.58 -23.87 -34.18
CA THR A 551 -11.44 -24.65 -33.67
C THR A 551 -10.39 -25.01 -34.73
N ASP A 552 -10.74 -24.92 -36.02
CA ASP A 552 -9.79 -25.03 -37.14
C ASP A 552 -9.02 -23.72 -37.45
N GLY A 553 -9.41 -22.62 -36.80
CA GLY A 553 -8.86 -21.28 -36.97
C GLY A 553 -9.60 -20.37 -37.94
N THR A 554 -10.73 -20.81 -38.51
CA THR A 554 -11.61 -19.97 -39.35
C THR A 554 -12.28 -18.90 -38.49
N ARG A 555 -12.23 -17.62 -38.88
CA ARG A 555 -12.79 -16.51 -38.08
C ARG A 555 -14.31 -16.48 -38.17
N ASN A 556 -14.98 -16.40 -37.03
CA ASN A 556 -16.43 -16.14 -36.95
C ASN A 556 -16.73 -14.64 -37.07
N SER A 557 -15.81 -13.80 -36.60
CA SER A 557 -15.88 -12.34 -36.62
C SER A 557 -14.49 -11.76 -36.83
N GLU A 558 -14.37 -10.70 -37.64
CA GLU A 558 -13.11 -9.98 -37.83
C GLU A 558 -12.84 -8.94 -36.72
N GLY A 559 -13.88 -8.50 -35.99
CA GLY A 559 -13.73 -7.53 -34.91
C GLY A 559 -13.03 -8.12 -33.67
N PRO A 560 -12.33 -7.31 -32.85
CA PRO A 560 -11.75 -7.71 -31.57
C PRO A 560 -12.65 -7.41 -30.36
N ALA A 561 -12.26 -7.96 -29.19
CA ALA A 561 -12.84 -7.70 -27.87
C ALA A 561 -11.71 -7.33 -26.90
N SER A 562 -11.77 -6.12 -26.33
CA SER A 562 -10.61 -5.41 -25.78
C SER A 562 -9.97 -6.07 -24.56
N ASP A 563 -10.71 -6.87 -23.79
CA ASP A 563 -10.22 -7.65 -22.66
C ASP A 563 -9.18 -8.70 -23.11
N GLY A 564 -9.37 -9.28 -24.31
CA GLY A 564 -8.40 -10.12 -24.98
C GLY A 564 -7.05 -9.43 -25.15
N GLU A 565 -7.01 -8.28 -25.83
CA GLU A 565 -5.79 -7.47 -25.99
C GLU A 565 -5.16 -7.09 -24.64
N LEU A 566 -5.96 -6.69 -23.66
CA LEU A 566 -5.53 -6.31 -22.30
C LEU A 566 -4.80 -7.46 -21.57
N TYR A 567 -5.35 -8.67 -21.62
CA TYR A 567 -4.69 -9.84 -21.03
C TYR A 567 -3.48 -10.31 -21.86
N TYR A 568 -3.52 -10.24 -23.19
CA TYR A 568 -2.37 -10.60 -24.03
C TYR A 568 -1.15 -9.76 -23.71
N VAL A 569 -1.27 -8.42 -23.69
CA VAL A 569 -0.14 -7.51 -23.41
C VAL A 569 0.47 -7.81 -22.04
N THR A 570 -0.36 -7.97 -21.01
CA THR A 570 0.12 -8.24 -19.64
C THR A 570 0.81 -9.60 -19.53
N SER A 571 0.21 -10.64 -20.13
CA SER A 571 0.76 -12.00 -20.14
C SER A 571 2.11 -12.07 -20.86
N LEU A 572 2.27 -11.31 -21.95
CA LEU A 572 3.52 -11.21 -22.71
C LEU A 572 4.62 -10.44 -21.96
N ILE A 573 4.28 -9.35 -21.27
CA ILE A 573 5.23 -8.65 -20.38
C ILE A 573 5.72 -9.59 -19.27
N PHE A 574 4.82 -10.35 -18.66
CA PHE A 574 5.18 -11.36 -17.66
C PHE A 574 6.01 -12.51 -18.24
N ALA A 575 5.73 -12.98 -19.46
CA ALA A 575 6.53 -14.01 -20.12
C ALA A 575 7.96 -13.50 -20.41
N SER A 576 8.10 -12.25 -20.85
CA SER A 576 9.39 -11.56 -20.97
C SER A 576 10.13 -11.53 -19.63
N ASN A 577 9.45 -11.12 -18.55
CA ASN A 577 10.05 -11.02 -17.21
C ASN A 577 10.47 -12.40 -16.64
N ARG A 578 9.71 -13.48 -16.92
CA ARG A 578 10.00 -14.82 -16.39
C ARG A 578 11.02 -15.61 -17.23
N TRP A 579 10.93 -15.55 -18.56
CA TRP A 579 11.66 -16.45 -19.46
C TRP A 579 12.64 -15.74 -20.42
N GLY A 580 12.68 -14.40 -20.39
CA GLY A 580 13.47 -13.61 -21.34
C GLY A 580 12.94 -13.66 -22.77
N ASN A 581 13.56 -12.89 -23.66
CA ASN A 581 13.07 -12.68 -25.04
C ASN A 581 13.90 -13.40 -26.12
N GLU A 582 14.91 -14.18 -25.73
CA GLU A 582 15.88 -14.79 -26.66
C GLU A 582 15.48 -16.22 -27.11
N SER A 583 14.53 -16.85 -26.43
CA SER A 583 14.18 -18.28 -26.62
C SER A 583 13.17 -18.56 -27.74
N GLY A 584 13.13 -17.71 -28.77
CA GLY A 584 12.39 -17.91 -30.02
C GLY A 584 11.11 -17.08 -30.18
N ILE A 585 10.47 -16.65 -29.09
CA ILE A 585 9.44 -15.60 -29.10
C ILE A 585 10.00 -14.43 -28.29
N ASN A 586 10.02 -13.24 -28.90
CA ASN A 586 10.32 -12.00 -28.18
C ASN A 586 9.00 -11.45 -27.62
N TYR A 587 8.64 -11.89 -26.42
CA TYR A 587 7.36 -11.58 -25.79
C TYR A 587 7.16 -10.08 -25.59
N LEU A 588 8.21 -9.35 -25.18
CA LEU A 588 8.14 -7.91 -24.98
C LEU A 588 7.88 -7.17 -26.30
N ALA A 589 8.57 -7.52 -27.38
CA ALA A 589 8.34 -6.91 -28.70
C ALA A 589 6.93 -7.20 -29.23
N GLU A 590 6.36 -8.37 -28.94
CA GLU A 590 4.99 -8.69 -29.29
C GLU A 590 3.96 -7.87 -28.47
N ALA A 591 4.19 -7.67 -27.17
CA ALA A 591 3.37 -6.79 -26.33
C ALA A 591 3.41 -5.34 -26.84
N GLN A 592 4.61 -4.82 -27.11
CA GLN A 592 4.84 -3.49 -27.67
C GLN A 592 4.16 -3.33 -29.03
N ASN A 593 4.22 -4.34 -29.91
CA ASN A 593 3.56 -4.32 -31.21
C ASN A 593 2.02 -4.19 -31.10
N ILE A 594 1.37 -4.84 -30.13
CA ILE A 594 -0.08 -4.67 -29.88
C ILE A 594 -0.36 -3.22 -29.46
N LEU A 595 0.40 -2.68 -28.51
CA LEU A 595 0.24 -1.31 -28.02
C LEU A 595 0.48 -0.26 -29.11
N ASP A 596 1.55 -0.41 -29.88
CA ASP A 596 1.90 0.50 -30.98
C ASP A 596 0.87 0.45 -32.10
N CYS A 597 0.41 -0.74 -32.49
CA CYS A 597 -0.67 -0.87 -33.48
C CYS A 597 -2.02 -0.40 -32.95
N SER A 598 -2.23 -0.35 -31.64
CA SER A 598 -3.36 0.35 -31.01
C SER A 598 -3.22 1.87 -31.16
N MET A 599 -2.06 2.42 -30.81
CA MET A 599 -1.80 3.87 -30.86
C MET A 599 -1.72 4.44 -32.29
N LYS A 600 -1.39 3.62 -33.30
CA LYS A 600 -1.56 3.97 -34.73
C LYS A 600 -3.02 4.20 -35.16
N LYS A 601 -4.01 3.98 -34.28
CA LYS A 601 -5.44 4.16 -34.56
C LYS A 601 -6.07 5.41 -33.93
N VAL A 602 -5.29 6.22 -33.22
CA VAL A 602 -5.73 7.52 -32.67
C VAL A 602 -6.29 8.39 -33.81
N GLY A 603 -7.48 8.97 -33.60
CA GLY A 603 -8.15 9.85 -34.57
C GLY A 603 -8.72 9.17 -35.82
N LYS A 604 -8.93 7.84 -35.81
CA LYS A 604 -9.60 7.10 -36.89
C LYS A 604 -11.04 6.74 -36.52
N ASP A 605 -11.98 6.97 -37.44
CA ASP A 605 -13.42 6.80 -37.18
C ASP A 605 -13.90 5.34 -37.16
N ALA A 606 -13.29 4.47 -37.96
CA ALA A 606 -13.77 3.10 -38.18
C ALA A 606 -13.28 2.10 -37.12
N VAL A 607 -12.00 2.23 -36.74
CA VAL A 607 -11.34 1.43 -35.70
C VAL A 607 -10.44 2.35 -34.89
N THR A 608 -10.68 2.42 -33.58
CA THR A 608 -9.97 3.29 -32.63
C THR A 608 -8.85 2.52 -31.92
N PRO A 609 -8.08 3.14 -31.00
CA PRO A 609 -7.35 2.40 -29.99
C PRO A 609 -8.34 1.66 -29.05
N PHE A 610 -7.93 0.54 -28.45
CA PHE A 610 -8.76 -0.20 -27.48
C PHE A 610 -8.78 0.45 -26.09
N ILE A 611 -7.85 1.38 -25.81
CA ILE A 611 -7.95 2.33 -24.71
C ILE A 611 -8.39 3.67 -25.30
N ASN A 612 -9.56 4.15 -24.92
CA ASN A 612 -10.07 5.45 -25.33
C ASN A 612 -9.12 6.56 -24.83
N ILE A 613 -8.65 7.41 -25.73
CA ILE A 613 -7.62 8.43 -25.44
C ILE A 613 -8.18 9.61 -24.63
N GLU A 614 -9.45 9.95 -24.82
CA GLU A 614 -10.09 11.07 -24.13
C GLU A 614 -10.42 10.71 -22.68
N HIS A 615 -10.99 9.53 -22.46
CA HIS A 615 -11.37 9.08 -21.12
C HIS A 615 -10.24 8.34 -20.38
N GLN A 616 -9.20 7.87 -21.10
CA GLN A 616 -8.13 7.00 -20.60
C GLN A 616 -8.67 5.68 -20.00
N LEU A 617 -9.82 5.24 -20.50
CA LEU A 617 -10.53 4.02 -20.11
C LEU A 617 -10.48 3.01 -21.26
N ILE A 618 -10.52 1.71 -20.96
CA ILE A 618 -10.71 0.68 -21.98
C ILE A 618 -12.07 0.88 -22.67
N ALA A 619 -12.16 0.57 -23.95
CA ALA A 619 -13.41 0.55 -24.70
C ALA A 619 -13.98 -0.88 -24.72
N PHE A 620 -15.30 -1.05 -24.83
CA PHE A 620 -15.91 -2.38 -24.98
C PHE A 620 -15.36 -3.10 -26.23
N THR A 621 -15.37 -2.45 -27.39
CA THR A 621 -14.54 -2.87 -28.54
C THR A 621 -13.96 -1.65 -29.23
N PRO A 622 -12.76 -1.71 -29.84
CA PRO A 622 -12.20 -0.61 -30.63
C PRO A 622 -12.91 -0.39 -31.99
N THR A 623 -14.16 -0.83 -32.15
CA THR A 623 -14.98 -0.54 -33.34
C THR A 623 -15.77 0.75 -33.14
N HIS A 624 -16.17 1.43 -34.22
CA HIS A 624 -16.97 2.66 -34.13
C HIS A 624 -18.19 2.58 -33.19
N PHE A 625 -18.82 1.41 -33.06
CA PHE A 625 -19.93 1.21 -32.13
C PHE A 625 -19.45 1.03 -30.69
N GLY A 626 -18.59 0.03 -30.43
CA GLY A 626 -18.14 -0.30 -29.07
C GLY A 626 -17.16 0.69 -28.46
N ALA A 627 -16.58 1.60 -29.25
CA ALA A 627 -15.68 2.64 -28.76
C ALA A 627 -16.40 3.77 -28.01
N LYS A 628 -17.74 3.79 -28.04
CA LYS A 628 -18.58 4.82 -27.41
C LYS A 628 -18.87 4.56 -25.93
N PHE A 629 -18.57 3.36 -25.44
CA PHE A 629 -18.84 2.92 -24.08
C PHE A 629 -17.82 1.86 -23.63
N THR A 630 -17.93 1.40 -22.39
CA THR A 630 -17.06 0.39 -21.80
C THR A 630 -17.85 -0.71 -21.08
N ASP A 631 -17.13 -1.68 -20.55
CA ASP A 631 -17.59 -2.82 -19.76
C ASP A 631 -16.81 -2.81 -18.44
N PRO A 632 -17.47 -2.72 -17.26
CA PRO A 632 -16.78 -2.71 -15.97
C PRO A 632 -15.83 -3.89 -15.75
N SER A 633 -16.13 -5.06 -16.33
CA SER A 633 -15.32 -6.27 -16.23
C SER A 633 -13.98 -6.17 -16.96
N TYR A 634 -13.81 -5.18 -17.85
CA TYR A 634 -12.56 -4.98 -18.59
C TYR A 634 -11.59 -4.05 -17.83
N HIS A 635 -12.01 -3.44 -16.71
CA HIS A 635 -11.16 -2.54 -15.93
C HIS A 635 -10.27 -3.33 -14.95
N LEU A 636 -8.98 -3.48 -15.32
CA LEU A 636 -7.93 -4.07 -14.50
C LEU A 636 -6.80 -3.05 -14.26
N PRO A 637 -6.94 -2.14 -13.27
CA PRO A 637 -5.95 -1.08 -13.02
C PRO A 637 -4.53 -1.62 -12.78
N ALA A 638 -4.43 -2.75 -12.07
CA ALA A 638 -3.19 -3.49 -11.84
C ALA A 638 -2.42 -3.88 -13.12
N PHE A 639 -3.09 -4.09 -14.26
CA PHE A 639 -2.42 -4.38 -15.51
C PHE A 639 -1.78 -3.13 -16.10
N TYR A 640 -2.44 -1.97 -16.03
CA TYR A 640 -1.82 -0.70 -16.43
C TYR A 640 -0.64 -0.32 -15.51
N GLU A 641 -0.68 -0.69 -14.23
CA GLU A 641 0.46 -0.58 -13.31
C GLU A 641 1.66 -1.45 -13.76
N VAL A 642 1.41 -2.67 -14.26
CA VAL A 642 2.44 -3.52 -14.89
C VAL A 642 3.00 -2.84 -16.15
N TRP A 643 2.13 -2.34 -17.04
CA TRP A 643 2.55 -1.73 -18.30
C TRP A 643 3.35 -0.45 -18.07
N ALA A 644 2.95 0.35 -17.09
CA ALA A 644 3.67 1.57 -16.70
C ALA A 644 5.13 1.29 -16.31
N ARG A 645 5.40 0.14 -15.69
CA ARG A 645 6.73 -0.27 -15.23
C ARG A 645 7.53 -0.99 -16.31
N TRP A 646 6.91 -1.91 -17.06
CA TRP A 646 7.63 -2.91 -17.86
C TRP A 646 7.16 -3.09 -19.31
N ALA A 647 6.24 -2.26 -19.84
CA ALA A 647 6.00 -2.24 -21.29
C ALA A 647 7.16 -1.60 -22.08
N TYR A 648 7.92 -0.70 -21.44
CA TYR A 648 9.05 0.04 -22.01
C TYR A 648 8.75 0.76 -23.35
N ASP A 649 7.48 1.10 -23.60
CA ASP A 649 6.96 1.66 -24.85
C ASP A 649 6.99 3.20 -24.91
N GLY A 650 7.60 3.84 -23.91
CA GLY A 650 7.64 5.29 -23.73
C GLY A 650 6.36 5.91 -23.16
N ARG A 651 5.33 5.13 -22.81
CA ARG A 651 4.00 5.62 -22.38
C ARG A 651 3.72 5.41 -20.89
N SER A 652 4.76 5.16 -20.08
CA SER A 652 4.68 4.88 -18.63
C SER A 652 3.89 5.88 -17.78
N ARG A 653 3.71 7.12 -18.25
CA ARG A 653 2.82 8.10 -17.60
C ARG A 653 1.35 7.84 -17.93
N PHE A 654 1.03 7.68 -19.22
CA PHE A 654 -0.33 7.41 -19.71
C PHE A 654 -0.90 6.14 -19.07
N TRP A 655 -0.10 5.07 -18.94
CA TRP A 655 -0.57 3.84 -18.28
C TRP A 655 -0.89 4.03 -16.78
N ARG A 656 -0.16 4.88 -16.05
CA ARG A 656 -0.54 5.24 -14.66
C ARG A 656 -1.84 6.02 -14.59
N GLU A 657 -2.04 6.97 -15.51
CA GLU A 657 -3.29 7.72 -15.62
C GLU A 657 -4.47 6.78 -15.97
N CYS A 658 -4.29 5.78 -16.84
CA CYS A 658 -5.31 4.75 -17.11
C CYS A 658 -5.66 3.89 -15.89
N ALA A 659 -4.69 3.59 -15.01
CA ALA A 659 -4.92 2.89 -13.76
C ALA A 659 -5.79 3.72 -12.81
N GLU A 660 -5.44 4.99 -12.61
CA GLU A 660 -6.19 5.95 -11.81
C GLU A 660 -7.62 6.14 -12.34
N ARG A 661 -7.79 6.44 -13.64
CA ARG A 661 -9.11 6.59 -14.26
C ARG A 661 -9.97 5.33 -14.15
N SER A 662 -9.38 4.14 -14.28
CA SER A 662 -10.13 2.90 -14.15
C SER A 662 -10.65 2.66 -12.73
N ARG A 663 -9.91 3.07 -11.69
CA ARG A 663 -10.39 3.06 -10.29
C ARG A 663 -11.52 4.08 -10.10
N GLU A 664 -11.31 5.34 -10.50
CA GLU A 664 -12.35 6.39 -10.47
C GLU A 664 -13.65 6.01 -11.21
N TYR A 665 -13.52 5.27 -12.31
CA TYR A 665 -14.66 4.81 -13.11
C TYR A 665 -15.45 3.71 -12.39
N LEU A 666 -14.77 2.72 -11.78
CA LEU A 666 -15.43 1.66 -11.02
C LEU A 666 -16.26 2.22 -9.85
N HIS A 667 -15.80 3.29 -9.19
CA HIS A 667 -16.58 4.00 -8.16
C HIS A 667 -17.93 4.50 -8.66
N LYS A 668 -18.00 4.94 -9.93
CA LYS A 668 -19.21 5.49 -10.56
C LYS A 668 -20.10 4.38 -11.13
N SER A 669 -19.49 3.32 -11.67
CA SER A 669 -20.18 2.20 -12.30
C SER A 669 -20.88 1.26 -11.32
N ILE A 670 -20.43 1.17 -10.07
CA ILE A 670 -20.93 0.18 -9.11
C ILE A 670 -22.07 0.77 -8.28
N HIS A 671 -23.18 0.04 -8.21
CA HIS A 671 -24.36 0.47 -7.48
C HIS A 671 -24.06 0.61 -5.97
N PRO A 672 -24.32 1.79 -5.37
CA PRO A 672 -23.74 2.17 -4.08
C PRO A 672 -24.26 1.37 -2.89
N VAL A 673 -25.38 0.64 -3.04
CA VAL A 673 -25.98 -0.18 -1.97
C VAL A 673 -25.64 -1.66 -2.10
N THR A 674 -25.65 -2.20 -3.32
CA THR A 674 -25.55 -3.66 -3.56
C THR A 674 -24.15 -4.11 -3.96
N GLY A 675 -23.29 -3.20 -4.44
CA GLY A 675 -21.99 -3.57 -4.99
C GLY A 675 -22.06 -4.25 -6.36
N LEU A 676 -23.24 -4.31 -6.99
CA LEU A 676 -23.41 -4.83 -8.35
C LEU A 676 -23.08 -3.76 -9.40
N ASN A 677 -22.52 -4.18 -10.53
CA ASN A 677 -22.30 -3.37 -11.72
C ASN A 677 -23.13 -3.90 -12.91
N PRO A 678 -23.38 -3.10 -13.95
CA PRO A 678 -23.91 -3.59 -15.23
C PRO A 678 -22.84 -4.34 -16.03
N ASP A 679 -23.23 -5.14 -17.03
CA ASP A 679 -22.29 -5.67 -18.02
C ASP A 679 -21.68 -4.53 -18.85
N TYR A 680 -22.49 -3.59 -19.36
CA TYR A 680 -22.01 -2.45 -20.17
C TYR A 680 -22.47 -1.10 -19.62
N ASN A 681 -21.65 -0.06 -19.84
CA ASN A 681 -21.76 1.23 -19.15
C ASN A 681 -21.10 2.36 -19.96
N ASN A 682 -21.65 3.59 -19.89
CA ASN A 682 -21.01 4.78 -20.43
C ASN A 682 -19.69 5.11 -19.71
N TYR A 683 -18.79 5.87 -20.34
CA TYR A 683 -17.50 6.24 -19.69
C TYR A 683 -17.63 7.11 -18.43
N ASP A 684 -18.82 7.67 -18.14
CA ASP A 684 -19.10 8.41 -16.91
C ASP A 684 -19.61 7.54 -15.74
N GLY A 685 -19.87 6.26 -15.98
CA GLY A 685 -20.39 5.30 -14.99
C GLY A 685 -21.92 5.11 -15.04
N SER A 686 -22.64 5.81 -15.91
CA SER A 686 -24.09 5.64 -16.08
C SER A 686 -24.50 4.46 -16.97
N LEU A 687 -25.63 3.83 -16.62
CA LEU A 687 -26.27 2.78 -17.44
C LEU A 687 -26.46 3.25 -18.89
N LEU A 688 -26.31 2.33 -19.85
CA LEU A 688 -26.50 2.62 -21.27
C LEU A 688 -27.96 2.93 -21.61
N HIS A 689 -28.91 2.44 -20.80
CA HIS A 689 -30.35 2.45 -21.11
C HIS A 689 -30.62 1.77 -22.45
N SER A 690 -30.03 0.60 -22.64
CA SER A 690 -30.20 -0.17 -23.87
C SER A 690 -31.55 -0.87 -23.90
N ASP A 691 -32.23 -0.86 -25.05
CA ASP A 691 -33.45 -1.68 -25.26
C ASP A 691 -33.16 -3.20 -25.32
N GLY A 692 -31.89 -3.62 -25.14
CA GLY A 692 -31.44 -5.00 -25.17
C GLY A 692 -31.41 -5.70 -23.81
N ILE A 693 -31.26 -7.02 -23.84
CA ILE A 693 -31.13 -7.86 -22.62
C ILE A 693 -29.75 -7.76 -21.96
N ILE A 694 -28.70 -7.45 -22.73
CA ILE A 694 -27.31 -7.28 -22.28
C ILE A 694 -27.01 -5.78 -22.19
N GLY A 695 -26.26 -5.38 -21.15
CA GLY A 695 -25.96 -3.99 -20.86
C GLY A 695 -26.25 -3.69 -19.40
N ASP A 696 -27.43 -3.14 -19.11
CA ASP A 696 -27.75 -2.49 -17.83
C ASP A 696 -27.94 -3.42 -16.61
N ALA A 697 -27.74 -4.72 -16.75
CA ALA A 697 -27.93 -5.74 -15.71
C ALA A 697 -26.60 -6.40 -15.33
N PHE A 698 -26.50 -6.86 -14.07
CA PHE A 698 -25.39 -7.68 -13.60
C PHE A 698 -25.56 -9.10 -14.14
N ARG A 699 -24.71 -9.52 -15.09
CA ARG A 699 -24.70 -10.88 -15.64
C ARG A 699 -23.25 -11.36 -15.88
N PHE A 700 -23.04 -12.22 -16.87
CA PHE A 700 -21.81 -13.01 -17.05
C PHE A 700 -20.53 -12.18 -17.04
N ASP A 701 -20.48 -11.06 -17.77
CA ASP A 701 -19.29 -10.19 -17.81
C ASP A 701 -19.06 -9.57 -16.43
N SER A 702 -20.12 -9.03 -15.83
CA SER A 702 -20.11 -8.42 -14.50
C SER A 702 -19.51 -9.28 -13.39
N TRP A 703 -19.58 -10.61 -13.49
CA TRP A 703 -19.02 -11.53 -12.49
C TRP A 703 -17.51 -11.36 -12.27
N ARG A 704 -16.75 -10.81 -13.23
CA ARG A 704 -15.29 -10.63 -13.12
C ARG A 704 -14.89 -9.46 -12.23
N VAL A 705 -15.72 -8.41 -12.13
CA VAL A 705 -15.41 -7.17 -11.37
C VAL A 705 -14.98 -7.42 -9.91
N PRO A 706 -15.64 -8.31 -9.13
CA PRO A 706 -15.18 -8.70 -7.79
C PRO A 706 -13.73 -9.18 -7.73
N MET A 707 -13.32 -9.98 -8.72
CA MET A 707 -11.99 -10.57 -8.81
C MET A 707 -10.95 -9.56 -9.36
N ASN A 708 -11.34 -8.71 -10.30
CA ASN A 708 -10.49 -7.61 -10.79
C ASN A 708 -10.12 -6.63 -9.66
N ILE A 709 -11.09 -6.30 -8.80
CA ILE A 709 -10.87 -5.47 -7.61
C ILE A 709 -9.98 -6.20 -6.59
N ALA A 710 -10.19 -7.51 -6.39
CA ALA A 710 -9.28 -8.33 -5.58
C ALA A 710 -7.84 -8.35 -6.11
N LEU A 711 -7.65 -8.32 -7.44
CA LEU A 711 -6.33 -8.25 -8.08
C LEU A 711 -5.65 -6.90 -7.84
N ASP A 712 -6.36 -5.80 -8.10
CA ASP A 712 -5.81 -4.46 -7.90
C ASP A 712 -5.51 -4.17 -6.43
N TYR A 713 -6.35 -4.65 -5.52
CA TYR A 713 -6.07 -4.61 -4.09
C TYR A 713 -4.81 -5.40 -3.72
N SER A 714 -4.69 -6.65 -4.22
CA SER A 714 -3.57 -7.54 -3.91
C SER A 714 -2.24 -7.00 -4.45
N TRP A 715 -2.24 -6.41 -5.65
CA TRP A 715 -1.02 -5.97 -6.31
C TRP A 715 -0.66 -4.51 -6.02
N ALA A 716 -1.62 -3.58 -6.14
CA ALA A 716 -1.38 -2.15 -5.96
C ALA A 716 -1.88 -1.62 -4.61
N CYS A 717 -3.05 -2.09 -4.13
CA CYS A 717 -3.73 -1.58 -2.92
C CYS A 717 -3.95 -0.04 -2.95
N ALA A 718 -3.97 0.56 -4.14
CA ALA A 718 -3.94 2.02 -4.34
C ALA A 718 -5.29 2.71 -4.05
N ASP A 719 -6.37 1.95 -3.93
CA ASP A 719 -7.74 2.41 -3.68
C ASP A 719 -8.38 1.63 -2.52
N ARG A 720 -7.53 1.26 -1.54
CA ARG A 720 -7.82 0.31 -0.45
C ARG A 720 -9.17 0.50 0.23
N GLU A 721 -9.52 1.74 0.59
CA GLU A 721 -10.70 2.03 1.42
C GLU A 721 -12.01 1.79 0.66
N TRP A 722 -12.11 2.26 -0.59
CA TRP A 722 -13.26 1.96 -1.44
C TRP A 722 -13.29 0.48 -1.83
N GLN A 723 -12.14 -0.14 -2.10
CA GLN A 723 -12.06 -1.57 -2.42
C GLN A 723 -12.53 -2.44 -1.24
N GLN A 724 -12.17 -2.09 0.01
CA GLN A 724 -12.68 -2.72 1.24
C GLN A 724 -14.20 -2.54 1.38
N GLU A 725 -14.70 -1.32 1.21
CA GLU A 725 -16.14 -1.03 1.25
C GLU A 725 -16.90 -1.84 0.20
N TYR A 726 -16.40 -1.88 -1.03
CA TYR A 726 -16.92 -2.66 -2.14
C TYR A 726 -17.02 -4.15 -1.81
N GLY A 727 -15.93 -4.77 -1.34
CA GLY A 727 -15.91 -6.19 -1.02
C GLY A 727 -16.93 -6.56 0.06
N ASN A 728 -16.98 -5.77 1.13
CA ASN A 728 -17.99 -5.94 2.18
C ASN A 728 -19.41 -5.78 1.64
N LYS A 729 -19.65 -4.78 0.77
CA LYS A 729 -20.94 -4.41 0.18
C LYS A 729 -21.49 -5.49 -0.75
N ILE A 730 -20.71 -5.97 -1.72
CA ILE A 730 -21.16 -7.04 -2.61
C ILE A 730 -21.38 -8.36 -1.85
N GLN A 731 -20.51 -8.70 -0.89
CA GLN A 731 -20.74 -9.86 -0.04
C GLN A 731 -21.96 -9.69 0.88
N ASN A 732 -22.25 -8.47 1.38
CA ASN A 732 -23.49 -8.20 2.11
C ASN A 732 -24.73 -8.47 1.26
N PHE A 733 -24.74 -8.01 0.00
CA PHE A 733 -25.84 -8.28 -0.92
C PHE A 733 -26.00 -9.77 -1.19
N LEU A 734 -24.95 -10.45 -1.65
CA LEU A 734 -25.00 -11.88 -2.01
C LEU A 734 -25.32 -12.78 -0.80
N TYR A 735 -24.79 -12.47 0.39
CA TYR A 735 -25.11 -13.18 1.62
C TYR A 735 -26.59 -12.98 2.01
N GLY A 736 -27.14 -11.78 1.79
CA GLY A 736 -28.57 -11.49 1.95
C GLY A 736 -29.49 -12.22 0.96
N GLN A 737 -28.98 -12.63 -0.20
CA GLN A 737 -29.65 -13.53 -1.15
C GLN A 737 -29.49 -15.03 -0.78
N GLY A 738 -28.73 -15.33 0.27
CA GLY A 738 -28.41 -16.69 0.72
C GLY A 738 -27.09 -17.19 0.12
N LEU A 739 -26.10 -17.47 0.99
CA LEU A 739 -24.74 -17.86 0.60
C LEU A 739 -24.71 -18.99 -0.45
N TYR A 740 -25.53 -20.03 -0.30
CA TYR A 740 -25.60 -21.18 -1.21
C TYR A 740 -26.76 -21.13 -2.22
N ASP A 741 -27.46 -20.00 -2.32
CA ASP A 741 -28.68 -19.86 -3.16
C ASP A 741 -28.69 -18.62 -4.07
N PHE A 742 -27.81 -17.64 -3.85
CA PHE A 742 -27.75 -16.42 -4.67
C PHE A 742 -27.67 -16.77 -6.16
N LYS A 743 -28.44 -16.05 -6.97
CA LYS A 743 -28.56 -16.28 -8.42
C LYS A 743 -27.45 -15.55 -9.16
N ASP A 744 -27.34 -15.85 -10.44
CA ASP A 744 -26.23 -15.44 -11.28
C ASP A 744 -26.55 -14.23 -12.17
N GLN A 745 -27.76 -13.68 -12.08
CA GLN A 745 -28.18 -12.49 -12.82
C GLN A 745 -29.15 -11.61 -12.00
N TYR A 746 -28.89 -10.30 -11.95
CA TYR A 746 -29.70 -9.30 -11.23
C TYR A 746 -29.76 -7.99 -12.01
N ASN A 747 -30.77 -7.15 -11.76
CA ASN A 747 -30.63 -5.72 -12.05
C ASN A 747 -29.62 -5.12 -11.03
N VAL A 748 -28.94 -4.03 -11.38
CA VAL A 748 -27.88 -3.47 -10.51
C VAL A 748 -28.37 -3.02 -9.13
N ASP A 749 -29.66 -2.66 -9.00
CA ASP A 749 -30.32 -2.35 -7.73
C ASP A 749 -30.58 -3.58 -6.83
N GLY A 750 -30.26 -4.78 -7.31
CA GLY A 750 -30.46 -6.06 -6.64
C GLY A 750 -31.83 -6.72 -6.91
N SER A 751 -32.70 -6.09 -7.70
CA SER A 751 -34.00 -6.66 -8.05
C SER A 751 -33.87 -7.78 -9.11
N PRO A 752 -34.83 -8.73 -9.17
CA PRO A 752 -34.80 -9.81 -10.16
C PRO A 752 -34.86 -9.29 -11.61
N VAL A 753 -34.06 -9.87 -12.49
CA VAL A 753 -34.11 -9.57 -13.93
C VAL A 753 -35.46 -9.95 -14.52
N LYS A 754 -36.02 -9.08 -15.38
CA LYS A 754 -37.26 -9.35 -16.13
C LYS A 754 -37.09 -10.50 -17.14
N GLU A 755 -35.89 -10.60 -17.73
CA GLU A 755 -35.53 -11.68 -18.63
C GLU A 755 -34.14 -12.23 -18.29
N VAL A 756 -34.05 -13.57 -18.27
CA VAL A 756 -32.84 -14.34 -18.03
C VAL A 756 -32.04 -14.44 -19.33
N LEU A 757 -30.78 -14.02 -19.31
CA LEU A 757 -29.85 -14.23 -20.42
C LEU A 757 -29.45 -15.71 -20.46
N GLN A 758 -29.50 -16.31 -21.65
CA GLN A 758 -29.19 -17.73 -21.82
C GLN A 758 -27.68 -18.01 -21.75
N ALA A 759 -27.32 -19.19 -21.27
CA ALA A 759 -25.96 -19.71 -21.25
C ALA A 759 -25.87 -20.92 -22.19
N GLY A 760 -25.33 -20.71 -23.40
CA GLY A 760 -25.46 -21.70 -24.49
C GLY A 760 -26.94 -21.94 -24.82
N GLU A 761 -27.35 -23.20 -24.84
CA GLU A 761 -28.74 -23.62 -25.10
C GLU A 761 -29.69 -23.47 -23.88
N TYR A 762 -29.16 -23.11 -22.69
CA TYR A 762 -29.91 -23.19 -21.43
C TYR A 762 -30.34 -21.80 -20.91
N LYS A 763 -31.63 -21.61 -20.63
CA LYS A 763 -32.21 -20.33 -20.18
C LYS A 763 -32.81 -20.43 -18.77
N GLN A 764 -31.94 -20.51 -17.76
CA GLN A 764 -32.31 -20.64 -16.33
C GLN A 764 -31.32 -19.88 -15.44
N LEU A 765 -31.82 -19.27 -14.36
CA LEU A 765 -30.99 -18.70 -13.29
C LEU A 765 -30.36 -19.80 -12.44
N ARG A 766 -29.07 -19.68 -12.13
CA ARG A 766 -28.34 -20.68 -11.33
C ARG A 766 -27.53 -20.03 -10.22
N HIS A 767 -27.06 -20.86 -9.30
CA HIS A 767 -26.04 -20.48 -8.34
C HIS A 767 -24.67 -20.80 -8.97
N SER A 768 -24.28 -20.00 -9.96
CA SER A 768 -23.19 -20.33 -10.90
C SER A 768 -21.81 -20.26 -10.25
N LEU A 769 -21.00 -21.30 -10.45
CA LEU A 769 -19.72 -21.51 -9.79
C LEU A 769 -18.68 -20.43 -10.13
N GLY A 770 -18.76 -19.82 -11.32
CA GLY A 770 -17.95 -18.65 -11.68
C GLY A 770 -18.24 -17.45 -10.79
N LEU A 771 -19.51 -17.15 -10.49
CA LEU A 771 -19.89 -16.09 -9.56
C LEU A 771 -19.54 -16.44 -8.11
N VAL A 772 -19.70 -17.71 -7.70
CA VAL A 772 -19.23 -18.18 -6.38
C VAL A 772 -17.72 -17.98 -6.24
N ALA A 773 -16.95 -18.29 -7.29
CA ALA A 773 -15.52 -18.11 -7.32
C ALA A 773 -15.10 -16.65 -7.18
N THR A 774 -15.69 -15.73 -7.93
CA THR A 774 -15.32 -14.32 -7.87
C THR A 774 -15.82 -13.63 -6.60
N ALA A 775 -17.00 -14.01 -6.09
CA ALA A 775 -17.52 -13.57 -4.80
C ALA A 775 -16.67 -14.09 -3.61
N ALA A 776 -15.97 -15.21 -3.77
CA ALA A 776 -14.97 -15.67 -2.81
C ALA A 776 -13.62 -14.96 -3.00
N ALA A 777 -13.17 -14.69 -4.23
CA ALA A 777 -11.91 -14.00 -4.50
C ALA A 777 -11.86 -12.59 -3.87
N VAL A 778 -12.99 -11.87 -3.87
CA VAL A 778 -13.09 -10.54 -3.24
C VAL A 778 -12.92 -10.57 -1.71
N SER A 779 -12.99 -11.73 -1.05
CA SER A 779 -12.64 -11.86 0.39
C SER A 779 -11.21 -11.39 0.71
N LEU A 780 -10.31 -11.33 -0.27
CA LEU A 780 -8.99 -10.71 -0.10
C LEU A 780 -9.03 -9.25 0.40
N VAL A 781 -10.09 -8.51 0.07
CA VAL A 781 -10.27 -7.09 0.39
C VAL A 781 -11.25 -6.86 1.54
N CYS A 782 -12.10 -7.83 1.88
CA CYS A 782 -13.15 -7.66 2.89
C CYS A 782 -12.60 -7.52 4.32
N THR A 783 -13.31 -6.73 5.15
CA THR A 783 -13.09 -6.63 6.61
C THR A 783 -14.14 -7.38 7.43
N ASP A 784 -15.29 -7.74 6.84
CA ASP A 784 -16.34 -8.48 7.54
C ASP A 784 -16.01 -9.98 7.64
N VAL A 785 -16.18 -10.59 8.82
CA VAL A 785 -15.82 -12.01 9.07
C VAL A 785 -16.52 -13.03 8.16
N LYS A 786 -17.71 -12.70 7.62
CA LYS A 786 -18.44 -13.53 6.64
C LYS A 786 -17.65 -13.84 5.36
N CYS A 787 -16.60 -13.06 5.06
CA CYS A 787 -15.71 -13.34 3.93
C CYS A 787 -15.02 -14.72 4.05
N GLU A 788 -14.84 -15.24 5.27
CA GLU A 788 -14.36 -16.61 5.53
C GLU A 788 -15.38 -17.68 5.06
N GLU A 789 -16.69 -17.39 5.07
CA GLU A 789 -17.74 -18.32 4.64
C GLU A 789 -17.81 -18.46 3.11
N PHE A 790 -17.67 -17.37 2.36
CA PHE A 790 -17.55 -17.40 0.89
C PHE A 790 -16.31 -18.20 0.43
N VAL A 791 -15.18 -18.03 1.10
CA VAL A 791 -13.95 -18.77 0.78
C VAL A 791 -14.09 -20.25 1.13
N LYS A 792 -14.73 -20.58 2.26
CA LYS A 792 -15.06 -21.96 2.63
C LYS A 792 -15.99 -22.61 1.60
N GLN A 793 -17.03 -21.91 1.15
CA GLN A 793 -17.94 -22.39 0.12
C GLN A 793 -17.19 -22.73 -1.18
N LEU A 794 -16.31 -21.85 -1.66
CA LEU A 794 -15.49 -22.13 -2.85
C LEU A 794 -14.55 -23.34 -2.64
N TRP A 795 -13.97 -23.49 -1.45
CA TRP A 795 -13.12 -24.63 -1.11
C TRP A 795 -13.88 -25.97 -1.16
N GLU A 796 -15.12 -25.98 -0.66
CA GLU A 796 -16.00 -27.15 -0.63
C GLU A 796 -16.72 -27.41 -1.98
N ALA A 797 -16.74 -26.42 -2.89
CA ALA A 797 -17.46 -26.46 -4.16
C ALA A 797 -16.89 -27.50 -5.15
N LYS A 798 -17.81 -28.24 -5.77
CA LYS A 798 -17.54 -29.24 -6.81
C LYS A 798 -17.94 -28.73 -8.18
N HIS A 799 -17.07 -28.90 -9.16
CA HIS A 799 -17.34 -28.48 -10.54
C HIS A 799 -18.02 -29.61 -11.34
N VAL A 800 -19.31 -29.81 -11.06
CA VAL A 800 -20.19 -30.85 -11.61
C VAL A 800 -21.39 -30.20 -12.35
N PRO A 801 -22.12 -30.92 -13.21
CA PRO A 801 -23.31 -30.38 -13.86
C PRO A 801 -24.38 -29.91 -12.86
N TYR A 802 -25.09 -28.85 -13.22
CA TYR A 802 -26.27 -28.36 -12.50
C TYR A 802 -27.49 -29.28 -12.73
N GLU A 803 -28.60 -29.03 -12.03
CA GLU A 803 -29.82 -29.86 -12.11
C GLU A 803 -30.42 -29.95 -13.52
N ASP A 804 -30.26 -28.91 -14.34
CA ASP A 804 -30.70 -28.88 -15.75
C ASP A 804 -29.70 -29.55 -16.71
N GLY A 805 -28.58 -30.06 -16.19
CA GLY A 805 -27.51 -30.69 -16.96
C GLY A 805 -26.49 -29.72 -17.55
N TYR A 806 -26.64 -28.40 -17.33
CA TYR A 806 -25.63 -27.41 -17.74
C TYR A 806 -24.29 -27.68 -17.04
N LEU A 807 -23.17 -27.49 -17.74
CA LEU A 807 -21.82 -27.56 -17.18
C LEU A 807 -20.89 -26.63 -17.97
N ASP A 808 -20.30 -25.64 -17.29
CA ASP A 808 -19.40 -24.68 -17.93
C ASP A 808 -17.93 -24.89 -17.54
N LYS A 809 -17.25 -25.81 -18.22
CA LYS A 809 -15.81 -26.03 -17.98
C LYS A 809 -14.92 -24.89 -18.49
N TYR A 810 -15.48 -23.94 -19.24
CA TYR A 810 -14.80 -22.78 -19.76
C TYR A 810 -14.89 -21.60 -18.78
N TYR A 811 -16.06 -20.98 -18.63
CA TYR A 811 -16.19 -19.73 -17.88
C TYR A 811 -16.16 -19.97 -16.36
N ASP A 812 -17.04 -20.83 -15.83
CA ASP A 812 -16.98 -21.22 -14.41
C ASP A 812 -15.62 -21.85 -14.06
N GLY A 813 -15.05 -22.65 -14.96
CA GLY A 813 -13.74 -23.29 -14.80
C GLY A 813 -12.57 -22.33 -14.69
N LEU A 814 -12.45 -21.37 -15.62
CA LEU A 814 -11.37 -20.38 -15.62
C LEU A 814 -11.50 -19.40 -14.46
N LEU A 815 -12.72 -18.92 -14.15
CA LEU A 815 -12.96 -18.05 -12.99
C LEU A 815 -12.67 -18.77 -11.66
N ARG A 816 -13.06 -20.04 -11.52
CA ARG A 816 -12.69 -20.87 -10.36
C ARG A 816 -11.18 -20.98 -10.20
N LEU A 817 -10.45 -21.26 -11.29
CA LEU A 817 -9.00 -21.37 -11.23
C LEU A 817 -8.33 -20.04 -10.81
N PHE A 818 -8.72 -18.91 -11.40
CA PHE A 818 -8.21 -17.61 -10.98
C PHE A 818 -8.54 -17.31 -9.52
N ALA A 819 -9.76 -17.59 -9.03
CA ALA A 819 -10.11 -17.41 -7.62
C ALA A 819 -9.25 -18.25 -6.67
N PHE A 820 -8.93 -19.50 -7.03
CA PHE A 820 -7.99 -20.31 -6.27
C PHE A 820 -6.56 -19.75 -6.31
N MET A 821 -6.10 -19.22 -7.45
CA MET A 821 -4.80 -18.53 -7.55
C MET A 821 -4.76 -17.27 -6.68
N HIS A 822 -5.85 -16.49 -6.62
CA HIS A 822 -6.01 -15.34 -5.73
C HIS A 822 -5.87 -15.74 -4.26
N LEU A 823 -6.73 -16.64 -3.80
CA LEU A 823 -6.90 -16.96 -2.38
C LEU A 823 -5.74 -17.79 -1.79
N SER A 824 -4.96 -18.46 -2.65
CA SER A 824 -3.70 -19.14 -2.27
C SER A 824 -2.47 -18.22 -2.30
N GLY A 825 -2.59 -16.97 -2.76
CA GLY A 825 -1.45 -16.07 -2.96
C GLY A 825 -0.55 -16.48 -4.14
N ARG A 826 -1.05 -17.29 -5.08
CA ARG A 826 -0.32 -17.80 -6.26
C ARG A 826 -0.58 -17.00 -7.54
N TYR A 827 -1.49 -16.02 -7.54
CA TYR A 827 -1.62 -15.03 -8.63
C TYR A 827 -0.70 -13.83 -8.36
N GLN A 828 0.51 -13.87 -8.92
CA GLN A 828 1.61 -13.00 -8.53
C GLN A 828 2.02 -12.02 -9.65
N ILE A 829 2.51 -10.85 -9.26
CA ILE A 829 3.28 -9.97 -10.14
C ILE A 829 4.60 -10.69 -10.47
N ILE A 830 4.90 -10.81 -11.77
CA ILE A 830 6.14 -11.39 -12.23
C ILE A 830 7.11 -10.25 -12.51
N PHE A 831 7.97 -9.98 -11.54
CA PHE A 831 9.06 -8.99 -11.64
C PHE A 831 10.12 -9.47 -12.65
N PRO A 832 10.81 -8.56 -13.36
CA PRO A 832 11.98 -8.91 -14.16
C PRO A 832 13.12 -9.45 -13.27
N GLN A 833 13.92 -10.37 -13.81
CA GLN A 833 15.11 -10.94 -13.16
C GLN A 833 16.31 -9.99 -13.21
#